data_AF-A0A933UBL7-F1
#
_entry.id   AF-A0A933UBL7-F1
#
_cell.length_a   1.000
_cell.length_b   1.000
_cell.length_c   1.000
_cell.angle_alpha   90.00
_cell.angle_beta   90.00
_cell.angle_gamma   90.00
#
_symmetry.space_group_name_H-M   'P 1'
#
loop_
_entity.id
_entity.type
_entity.pdbx_description
1 polymer ?
#
loop_
_entity_poly.entity_id
_entity_poly.type
_entity_poly.pdbx_seq_one_letter_code
_entity_poly.pdbx_strand_id
1 'polypeptide(L)'
;MSEPTPAPADTPQVELLTQRYAEQIVGTLGCWDRVKITGTLTDVCHAGAVEGWLRRDHIRCFDLRVFAEPLRDAVRDHALFTARAAGLTIEHLERKNFRKEDRVAEVLQQRGDTLVLVHVFSAMEACQAFKPWHDKTTGQTGLRPITGRCLHYYFYFLHARLGLVYVRVPTWLPFRLQIYFNAHHWLARRLRRAGLKFQMADNALVECADWKKAQALADDFSLDQLKSDLDGLARQCVPALLERFRGGYHWSLMQVEYSLDLVWRSADQLAPVYEELSRQAIFTVKAPEVAKFLGKCLPANTDPALGSDFHTRIEGTRGKHFLGPASLKLYDKRGRVLRIEGTVNDVTFFSHHRKVEHRDGPPTYEVAPLKKSLFCLRDLRGLMHAACARYLAWLSRLEDRSSGQVDLDKLSRPAKDSAARSWRGFNLFLSADLQGILAVLAGEHHLSGLTSRRLQRLLPRWTRRQIGRLLRRLRLCCSWATSSSSCWKRGACCAPWSPHTGKPRSPSRGAARKNSPSVCWTPCGIPSCPPRRPSPRPAASVSCRTPPEPHGCRWSPRSSPLRPGSICPTQRLPPRLSPPQSFSASPCQPGTSLPQTRLFIASGRASCPLRERVCAIDWARVFGPPNLERLDRTRLPWQLR
;
A
#
# COMPACT_ATOMS: atom_id res chain seq x y z
N MET A 1 -23.99 -21.19 13.02
CA MET A 1 -22.66 -20.57 12.82
C MET A 1 -21.84 -20.90 14.05
N SER A 2 -20.67 -21.52 13.90
CA SER A 2 -19.71 -21.65 15.00
C SER A 2 -18.91 -20.37 15.15
N GLU A 3 -18.59 -20.00 16.38
CA GLU A 3 -17.67 -18.89 16.66
C GLU A 3 -16.24 -19.25 16.23
N PRO A 4 -15.41 -18.27 15.83
CA PRO A 4 -14.02 -18.54 15.50
C PRO A 4 -13.25 -18.90 16.78
N THR A 5 -12.74 -20.15 16.85
CA THR A 5 -11.89 -20.61 17.95
C THR A 5 -10.76 -19.62 18.19
N PRO A 6 -10.57 -19.11 19.43
CA PRO A 6 -9.49 -18.18 19.71
C PRO A 6 -8.13 -18.84 19.44
N ALA A 7 -7.24 -18.10 18.79
CA ALA A 7 -5.88 -18.57 18.49
C ALA A 7 -5.09 -18.81 19.80
N PRO A 8 -4.20 -19.81 19.86
CA PRO A 8 -3.41 -20.11 21.05
C PRO A 8 -2.53 -18.92 21.45
N ALA A 9 -2.54 -18.61 22.76
CA ALA A 9 -2.02 -17.36 23.32
C ALA A 9 -0.52 -17.13 23.10
N ASP A 10 0.27 -18.20 22.97
CA ASP A 10 1.73 -18.15 22.87
C ASP A 10 2.27 -17.88 21.45
N THR A 11 1.43 -17.44 20.50
CA THR A 11 1.96 -16.85 19.27
C THR A 11 2.51 -15.46 19.61
N PRO A 12 3.83 -15.20 19.50
CA PRO A 12 4.38 -13.87 19.82
C PRO A 12 3.72 -12.83 18.93
N GLN A 13 3.00 -11.89 19.53
CA GLN A 13 2.27 -10.86 18.80
C GLN A 13 3.27 -9.96 18.07
N VAL A 14 3.32 -10.11 16.74
CA VAL A 14 4.18 -9.30 15.88
C VAL A 14 3.68 -7.86 15.93
N GLU A 15 4.43 -7.01 16.63
CA GLU A 15 4.25 -5.56 16.59
C GLU A 15 4.26 -5.10 15.13
N LEU A 16 3.12 -4.55 14.68
CA LEU A 16 2.95 -4.06 13.32
C LEU A 16 3.77 -2.78 13.10
N LEU A 17 4.18 -2.50 11.86
CA LEU A 17 4.81 -1.21 11.52
C LEU A 17 3.92 0.00 11.91
N THR A 18 2.60 -0.16 11.91
CA THR A 18 1.63 0.85 12.42
C THR A 18 1.70 1.09 13.93
N GLN A 19 2.22 0.14 14.70
CA GLN A 19 2.44 0.23 16.14
C GLN A 19 3.86 0.71 16.43
N ARG A 20 4.88 0.08 15.81
CA ARG A 20 6.29 0.46 15.91
C ARG A 20 6.54 1.92 15.57
N TYR A 21 5.86 2.41 14.53
CA TYR A 21 5.97 3.78 14.03
C TYR A 21 4.74 4.64 14.28
N ALA A 22 3.98 4.34 15.35
CA ALA A 22 2.78 5.10 15.72
C ALA A 22 3.04 6.58 16.03
N GLU A 23 4.26 6.97 16.43
CA GLU A 23 4.61 8.38 16.64
C GLU A 23 4.94 9.09 15.31
N GLN A 24 5.42 8.38 14.28
CA GLN A 24 5.86 8.92 12.98
C GLN A 24 4.78 8.85 11.88
N ILE A 25 3.84 7.90 11.98
CA ILE A 25 2.70 7.74 11.09
C ILE A 25 1.59 8.72 11.49
N VAL A 26 1.09 9.53 10.55
CA VAL A 26 -0.07 10.42 10.78
C VAL A 26 -1.40 9.74 10.56
N GLY A 27 -1.43 8.65 9.77
CA GLY A 27 -2.65 7.94 9.44
C GLY A 27 -2.42 6.71 8.55
N THR A 28 -3.48 5.92 8.40
CA THR A 28 -3.51 4.72 7.56
C THR A 28 -4.81 4.72 6.77
N LEU A 29 -4.76 4.36 5.48
CA LEU A 29 -5.92 4.37 4.61
C LEU A 29 -5.92 3.15 3.66
N GLY A 30 -6.97 2.34 3.71
CA GLY A 30 -7.22 1.23 2.80
C GLY A 30 -8.35 1.52 1.83
N CYS A 31 -8.04 1.70 0.55
CA CYS A 31 -9.05 1.97 -0.48
C CYS A 31 -8.68 1.41 -1.87
N TRP A 32 -9.61 1.49 -2.81
CA TRP A 32 -9.32 1.20 -4.21
C TRP A 32 -8.42 2.29 -4.81
N ASP A 33 -7.54 1.93 -5.73
CA ASP A 33 -6.77 2.88 -6.52
C ASP A 33 -7.26 2.92 -7.98
N ARG A 34 -6.70 2.08 -8.85
CA ARG A 34 -7.11 1.93 -10.24
C ARG A 34 -8.22 0.89 -10.37
N VAL A 35 -9.36 1.30 -10.92
CA VAL A 35 -10.46 0.37 -11.27
C VAL A 35 -10.72 0.47 -12.76
N LYS A 36 -10.40 -0.61 -13.50
CA LYS A 36 -10.74 -0.78 -14.93
C LYS A 36 -11.85 -1.82 -15.08
N ILE A 37 -12.92 -1.41 -15.75
CA ILE A 37 -14.14 -2.17 -15.94
C ILE A 37 -14.37 -2.28 -17.44
N THR A 38 -14.79 -3.45 -17.92
CA THR A 38 -15.20 -3.64 -19.30
C THR A 38 -16.72 -3.80 -19.41
N GLY A 39 -17.32 -3.12 -20.37
CA GLY A 39 -18.74 -3.28 -20.71
C GLY A 39 -18.87 -4.19 -21.91
N THR A 40 -19.61 -5.29 -21.78
CA THR A 40 -19.90 -6.23 -22.88
C THR A 40 -21.39 -6.20 -23.21
N LEU A 41 -21.75 -5.89 -24.47
CA LEU A 41 -23.13 -6.04 -24.97
C LEU A 41 -23.45 -7.52 -25.12
N THR A 42 -24.36 -8.06 -24.31
CA THR A 42 -24.75 -9.48 -24.37
C THR A 42 -25.32 -9.88 -25.73
N ASP A 43 -26.01 -8.95 -26.39
CA ASP A 43 -26.68 -9.10 -27.68
C ASP A 43 -25.73 -9.36 -28.86
N VAL A 44 -24.42 -9.07 -28.72
CA VAL A 44 -23.41 -9.22 -29.79
C VAL A 44 -22.04 -9.72 -29.28
N CYS A 45 -21.94 -10.21 -28.04
CA CYS A 45 -20.64 -10.53 -27.43
C CYS A 45 -19.93 -11.78 -27.99
N HIS A 46 -20.64 -12.64 -28.70
CA HIS A 46 -20.17 -13.91 -29.25
C HIS A 46 -20.83 -14.20 -30.61
N ALA A 47 -20.24 -15.11 -31.38
CA ALA A 47 -20.63 -15.42 -32.76
C ALA A 47 -22.13 -15.71 -32.92
N GLY A 48 -22.67 -16.69 -32.18
CA GLY A 48 -24.07 -17.11 -32.25
C GLY A 48 -25.10 -16.00 -31.99
N ALA A 49 -24.77 -15.02 -31.14
CA ALA A 49 -25.64 -13.85 -30.93
C ALA A 49 -25.66 -12.91 -32.14
N VAL A 50 -24.49 -12.65 -32.74
CA VAL A 50 -24.40 -11.86 -33.99
C VAL A 50 -25.07 -12.62 -35.15
N GLU A 51 -24.88 -13.93 -35.28
CA GLU A 51 -25.59 -14.79 -36.24
C GLU A 51 -27.11 -14.81 -36.01
N GLY A 52 -27.57 -14.64 -34.77
CA GLY A 52 -28.97 -14.45 -34.43
C GLY A 52 -29.54 -13.13 -34.97
N TRP A 53 -28.77 -12.04 -34.87
CA TRP A 53 -29.12 -10.76 -35.49
C TRP A 53 -29.08 -10.82 -37.01
N LEU A 54 -28.02 -11.37 -37.62
CA LEU A 54 -27.92 -11.51 -39.07
C LEU A 54 -29.11 -12.28 -39.66
N ARG A 55 -29.52 -13.39 -39.03
CA ARG A 55 -30.73 -14.15 -39.43
C ARG A 55 -32.02 -13.35 -39.27
N ARG A 56 -32.17 -12.56 -38.19
CA ARG A 56 -33.34 -11.67 -37.97
C ARG A 56 -33.42 -10.56 -39.01
N ASP A 57 -32.28 -9.99 -39.37
CA ASP A 57 -32.16 -8.88 -40.33
C ASP A 57 -32.10 -9.38 -41.80
N HIS A 58 -32.23 -10.68 -42.04
CA HIS A 58 -32.09 -11.36 -43.34
C HIS A 58 -30.73 -11.15 -44.06
N ILE A 59 -29.67 -10.86 -43.30
CA ILE A 59 -28.31 -10.65 -43.80
C ILE A 59 -27.53 -11.97 -43.75
N ARG A 60 -26.82 -12.34 -44.83
CA ARG A 60 -25.99 -13.56 -44.86
C ARG A 60 -24.71 -13.38 -44.04
N CYS A 61 -24.16 -14.46 -43.47
CA CYS A 61 -22.94 -14.41 -42.65
C CYS A 61 -21.74 -13.71 -43.31
N PHE A 62 -21.57 -13.87 -44.63
CA PHE A 62 -20.52 -13.21 -45.42
C PHE A 62 -20.72 -11.70 -45.59
N ASP A 63 -21.97 -11.22 -45.51
CA ASP A 63 -22.34 -9.82 -45.64
C ASP A 63 -22.32 -9.09 -44.27
N LEU A 64 -21.59 -9.61 -43.27
CA LEU A 64 -21.43 -9.05 -41.92
C LEU A 64 -21.14 -7.53 -41.90
N ARG A 65 -20.48 -7.00 -42.94
CA ARG A 65 -20.28 -5.55 -43.12
C ARG A 65 -21.59 -4.77 -43.19
N VAL A 66 -22.61 -5.25 -43.90
CA VAL A 66 -23.92 -4.58 -44.03
C VAL A 66 -24.57 -4.34 -42.66
N PHE A 67 -24.39 -5.29 -41.73
CA PHE A 67 -24.84 -5.15 -40.33
C PHE A 67 -23.90 -4.28 -39.48
N ALA A 68 -22.58 -4.45 -39.61
CA ALA A 68 -21.59 -3.84 -38.73
C ALA A 68 -21.28 -2.37 -39.06
N GLU A 69 -21.36 -1.96 -40.33
CA GLU A 69 -20.92 -0.65 -40.79
C GLU A 69 -21.85 0.52 -40.39
N PRO A 70 -23.19 0.40 -40.44
CA PRO A 70 -24.07 1.43 -39.90
C PRO A 70 -23.84 1.67 -38.39
N LEU A 71 -23.55 0.60 -37.63
CA LEU A 71 -23.25 0.68 -36.20
C LEU A 71 -21.87 1.29 -35.91
N ARG A 72 -20.85 0.97 -36.72
CA ARG A 72 -19.53 1.66 -36.72
C ARG A 72 -19.70 3.16 -36.91
N ASP A 73 -20.50 3.54 -37.91
CA ASP A 73 -20.61 4.92 -38.35
C ASP A 73 -21.47 5.75 -37.40
N ALA A 74 -22.55 5.19 -36.85
CA ALA A 74 -23.28 5.83 -35.74
C ALA A 74 -22.38 6.13 -34.52
N VAL A 75 -21.46 5.22 -34.16
CA VAL A 75 -20.49 5.45 -33.06
C VAL A 75 -19.46 6.54 -33.44
N ARG A 76 -18.96 6.54 -34.68
CA ARG A 76 -18.03 7.56 -35.19
C ARG A 76 -18.66 8.95 -35.21
N ASP A 77 -19.90 9.04 -35.71
CA ASP A 77 -20.55 10.30 -35.97
C ASP A 77 -21.13 10.90 -34.68
N HIS A 78 -21.57 10.07 -33.73
CA HIS A 78 -21.85 10.48 -32.35
C HIS A 78 -20.59 10.98 -31.62
N ALA A 79 -19.43 10.35 -31.83
CA ALA A 79 -18.17 10.84 -31.24
C ALA A 79 -17.78 12.22 -31.78
N LEU A 80 -17.91 12.45 -33.08
CA LEU A 80 -17.68 13.74 -33.74
C LEU A 80 -18.68 14.80 -33.28
N PHE A 81 -19.97 14.47 -33.17
CA PHE A 81 -21.01 15.35 -32.64
C PHE A 81 -20.71 15.75 -31.19
N THR A 82 -20.44 14.77 -30.32
CA THR A 82 -20.17 14.98 -28.89
C THR A 82 -18.94 15.84 -28.65
N ALA A 83 -17.87 15.65 -29.42
CA ALA A 83 -16.68 16.50 -29.36
C ALA A 83 -16.99 17.95 -29.81
N ARG A 84 -17.67 18.12 -30.95
CA ARG A 84 -18.06 19.45 -31.47
C ARG A 84 -18.97 20.22 -30.50
N ALA A 85 -19.97 19.55 -29.93
CA ALA A 85 -20.88 20.13 -28.94
C ALA A 85 -20.17 20.60 -27.65
N ALA A 86 -19.02 20.00 -27.31
CA ALA A 86 -18.19 20.39 -26.17
C ALA A 86 -17.06 21.39 -26.52
N GLY A 87 -17.03 21.93 -27.74
CA GLY A 87 -15.94 22.81 -28.19
C GLY A 87 -14.57 22.10 -28.19
N LEU A 88 -14.55 20.83 -28.64
CA LEU A 88 -13.36 19.98 -28.66
C LEU A 88 -13.09 19.41 -30.06
N THR A 89 -11.82 19.38 -30.43
CA THR A 89 -11.29 18.65 -31.60
C THR A 89 -10.81 17.27 -31.16
N ILE A 90 -11.18 16.22 -31.90
CA ILE A 90 -10.68 14.87 -31.60
C ILE A 90 -9.20 14.76 -32.01
N GLU A 91 -8.33 14.44 -31.06
CA GLU A 91 -6.89 14.29 -31.28
C GLU A 91 -6.56 12.85 -31.74
N HIS A 92 -5.98 12.68 -32.93
CA HIS A 92 -5.59 11.35 -33.43
C HIS A 92 -4.19 10.96 -32.97
N LEU A 93 -4.05 9.76 -32.40
CA LEU A 93 -2.84 9.30 -31.75
C LEU A 93 -2.06 8.29 -32.60
N GLU A 94 -1.15 8.82 -33.42
CA GLU A 94 -0.23 8.05 -34.26
C GLU A 94 0.97 7.50 -33.47
N ARG A 95 1.40 8.20 -32.41
CA ARG A 95 2.65 7.93 -31.67
C ARG A 95 2.44 6.88 -30.58
N LYS A 96 3.16 5.75 -30.67
CA LYS A 96 3.11 4.63 -29.72
C LYS A 96 3.44 4.99 -28.26
N ASN A 97 4.31 6.00 -28.05
CA ASN A 97 4.79 6.40 -26.71
C ASN A 97 4.05 7.63 -26.14
N PHE A 98 2.84 7.94 -26.62
CA PHE A 98 2.07 9.08 -26.14
C PHE A 98 1.32 8.78 -24.83
N ARG A 99 1.61 9.55 -23.76
CA ARG A 99 0.87 9.48 -22.50
C ARG A 99 -0.39 10.34 -22.55
N LYS A 100 -1.52 9.67 -22.79
CA LYS A 100 -2.88 10.25 -22.78
C LYS A 100 -3.21 10.97 -21.46
N GLU A 101 -2.70 10.47 -20.33
CA GLU A 101 -2.96 11.01 -18.98
C GLU A 101 -2.26 12.37 -18.77
N ASP A 102 -0.99 12.50 -19.17
CA ASP A 102 -0.21 13.75 -19.05
C ASP A 102 -0.88 14.89 -19.84
N ARG A 103 -1.26 14.64 -21.11
CA ARG A 103 -1.97 15.62 -21.96
C ARG A 103 -3.32 16.04 -21.38
N VAL A 104 -4.03 15.14 -20.70
CA VAL A 104 -5.30 15.48 -20.03
C VAL A 104 -5.07 16.34 -18.79
N ALA A 105 -3.95 16.16 -18.09
CA ALA A 105 -3.57 17.05 -16.99
C ALA A 105 -3.27 18.49 -17.48
N GLU A 106 -2.59 18.66 -18.61
CA GLU A 106 -2.39 19.97 -19.26
C GLU A 106 -3.74 20.67 -19.56
N VAL A 107 -4.70 19.95 -20.16
CA VAL A 107 -6.02 20.50 -20.49
C VAL A 107 -6.82 20.87 -19.23
N LEU A 108 -6.71 20.08 -18.16
CA LEU A 108 -7.35 20.39 -16.86
C LEU A 108 -6.73 21.62 -16.19
N GLN A 109 -5.41 21.83 -16.30
CA GLN A 109 -4.76 23.05 -15.79
C GLN A 109 -5.27 24.31 -16.51
N GLN A 110 -5.61 24.21 -17.79
CA GLN A 110 -6.12 25.33 -18.59
C GLN A 110 -7.64 25.56 -18.42
N ARG A 111 -8.45 24.50 -18.29
CA ARG A 111 -9.93 24.58 -18.25
C ARG A 111 -10.55 24.53 -16.84
N GLY A 112 -9.76 24.20 -15.82
CA GLY A 112 -10.23 24.09 -14.43
C GLY A 112 -11.09 22.85 -14.12
N ASP A 113 -11.56 22.74 -12.88
CA ASP A 113 -12.22 21.54 -12.31
C ASP A 113 -13.72 21.42 -12.70
N THR A 114 -14.10 21.99 -13.86
CA THR A 114 -15.49 22.08 -14.39
C THR A 114 -16.03 20.73 -14.86
N LEU A 115 -17.28 20.40 -14.51
CA LEU A 115 -17.88 19.06 -14.72
C LEU A 115 -18.31 18.80 -16.18
N VAL A 116 -17.34 18.64 -17.09
CA VAL A 116 -17.57 18.45 -18.54
C VAL A 116 -16.79 17.27 -19.13
N LEU A 117 -17.03 17.01 -20.42
CA LEU A 117 -16.08 16.31 -21.28
C LEU A 117 -14.79 17.16 -21.39
N VAL A 118 -13.67 16.58 -21.00
CA VAL A 118 -12.37 17.25 -20.89
C VAL A 118 -11.63 17.21 -22.22
N HIS A 119 -11.53 16.03 -22.83
CA HIS A 119 -10.87 15.82 -24.12
C HIS A 119 -11.35 14.52 -24.78
N VAL A 120 -11.12 14.39 -26.10
CA VAL A 120 -11.39 13.17 -26.87
C VAL A 120 -10.17 12.82 -27.72
N PHE A 121 -9.61 11.62 -27.53
CA PHE A 121 -8.61 11.05 -28.44
C PHE A 121 -9.23 9.98 -29.34
N SER A 122 -8.58 9.70 -30.46
CA SER A 122 -8.83 8.51 -31.28
C SER A 122 -7.53 7.75 -31.60
N ALA A 123 -7.57 6.42 -31.59
CA ALA A 123 -6.40 5.56 -31.84
C ALA A 123 -6.79 4.25 -32.55
N MET A 124 -5.96 3.76 -33.47
CA MET A 124 -6.20 2.50 -34.19
C MET A 124 -5.64 1.31 -33.38
N GLU A 125 -6.42 0.76 -32.45
CA GLU A 125 -5.98 -0.28 -31.51
C GLU A 125 -6.43 -1.70 -31.95
N ALA A 126 -5.89 -2.73 -31.31
CA ALA A 126 -6.29 -4.12 -31.55
C ALA A 126 -7.55 -4.47 -30.75
N CYS A 127 -8.50 -5.15 -31.37
CA CYS A 127 -9.78 -5.53 -30.80
C CYS A 127 -10.10 -7.00 -31.06
N GLN A 128 -11.01 -7.59 -30.26
CA GLN A 128 -11.73 -8.77 -30.73
C GLN A 128 -12.72 -8.35 -31.82
N ALA A 129 -12.88 -9.18 -32.83
CA ALA A 129 -13.81 -9.00 -33.94
C ALA A 129 -14.31 -10.38 -34.42
N PHE A 130 -15.23 -10.39 -35.39
CA PHE A 130 -15.68 -11.61 -36.06
C PHE A 130 -15.31 -11.56 -37.54
N LYS A 131 -15.08 -12.73 -38.14
CA LYS A 131 -15.06 -12.91 -39.61
C LYS A 131 -16.05 -14.00 -40.01
N PRO A 132 -16.65 -13.93 -41.21
CA PRO A 132 -17.33 -15.07 -41.79
C PRO A 132 -16.37 -16.26 -41.98
N TRP A 133 -16.93 -17.46 -41.86
CA TRP A 133 -16.23 -18.72 -42.07
C TRP A 133 -17.21 -19.78 -42.61
N HIS A 134 -16.70 -20.70 -43.41
CA HIS A 134 -17.38 -21.92 -43.82
C HIS A 134 -16.55 -23.09 -43.29
N ASP A 135 -17.14 -23.93 -42.46
CA ASP A 135 -16.50 -25.18 -42.05
C ASP A 135 -16.65 -26.22 -43.16
N LYS A 136 -15.54 -26.77 -43.63
CA LYS A 136 -15.53 -27.79 -44.70
C LYS A 136 -15.96 -29.17 -44.20
N THR A 137 -15.87 -29.43 -42.90
CA THR A 137 -16.18 -30.75 -42.32
C THR A 137 -17.66 -30.89 -42.01
N THR A 138 -18.31 -29.86 -41.46
CA THR A 138 -19.75 -29.87 -41.14
C THR A 138 -20.64 -29.26 -42.24
N GLY A 139 -20.06 -28.59 -43.24
CA GLY A 139 -20.81 -27.83 -44.26
C GLY A 139 -21.44 -26.53 -43.74
N GLN A 140 -21.24 -26.16 -42.47
CA GLN A 140 -21.92 -25.03 -41.85
C GLN A 140 -21.19 -23.70 -42.12
N THR A 141 -21.99 -22.63 -42.29
CA THR A 141 -21.48 -21.25 -42.41
C THR A 141 -21.86 -20.44 -41.17
N GLY A 142 -20.95 -19.58 -40.72
CA GLY A 142 -21.11 -18.83 -39.48
C GLY A 142 -19.99 -17.80 -39.28
N LEU A 143 -19.82 -17.36 -38.03
CA LEU A 143 -18.86 -16.35 -37.64
C LEU A 143 -17.79 -16.93 -36.71
N ARG A 144 -16.51 -16.71 -37.03
CA ARG A 144 -15.39 -17.10 -36.17
C ARG A 144 -14.79 -15.87 -35.47
N PRO A 145 -14.59 -15.89 -34.14
CA PRO A 145 -13.89 -14.82 -33.44
C PRO A 145 -12.43 -14.74 -33.88
N ILE A 146 -11.92 -13.52 -34.03
CA ILE A 146 -10.56 -13.18 -34.43
C ILE A 146 -10.04 -11.95 -33.67
N THR A 147 -8.74 -11.73 -33.71
CA THR A 147 -8.14 -10.44 -33.37
C THR A 147 -8.09 -9.57 -34.62
N GLY A 148 -8.76 -8.41 -34.59
CA GLY A 148 -8.72 -7.40 -35.63
C GLY A 148 -8.10 -6.09 -35.13
N ARG A 149 -8.26 -5.02 -35.91
CA ARG A 149 -8.02 -3.64 -35.48
C ARG A 149 -9.23 -2.79 -35.84
N CYS A 150 -9.55 -1.82 -35.00
CA CYS A 150 -10.55 -0.79 -35.30
C CYS A 150 -10.13 0.55 -34.69
N LEU A 151 -10.89 1.61 -34.98
CA LEU A 151 -10.71 2.88 -34.31
C LEU A 151 -11.27 2.78 -32.88
N HIS A 152 -10.56 3.30 -31.90
CA HIS A 152 -11.01 3.41 -30.52
C HIS A 152 -11.03 4.90 -30.14
N TYR A 153 -12.21 5.40 -29.77
CA TYR A 153 -12.34 6.71 -29.13
C TYR A 153 -12.07 6.61 -27.64
N TYR A 154 -11.47 7.65 -27.07
CA TYR A 154 -11.21 7.80 -25.64
C TYR A 154 -11.81 9.13 -25.18
N PHE A 155 -13.01 9.08 -24.61
CA PHE A 155 -13.66 10.23 -24.00
C PHE A 155 -13.18 10.37 -22.56
N TYR A 156 -12.53 11.48 -22.22
CA TYR A 156 -12.14 11.79 -20.85
C TYR A 156 -13.16 12.74 -20.23
N PHE A 157 -13.81 12.35 -19.13
CA PHE A 157 -14.83 13.16 -18.44
C PHE A 157 -14.38 13.48 -17.02
N LEU A 158 -14.73 14.68 -16.53
CA LEU A 158 -14.58 15.03 -15.12
C LEU A 158 -15.87 14.68 -14.35
N HIS A 159 -16.14 13.39 -14.20
CA HIS A 159 -17.42 12.89 -13.69
C HIS A 159 -17.73 13.39 -12.27
N ALA A 160 -18.97 13.84 -12.06
CA ALA A 160 -19.42 14.51 -10.83
C ALA A 160 -19.11 13.71 -9.56
N ARG A 161 -19.28 12.38 -9.59
CA ARG A 161 -19.03 11.48 -8.45
C ARG A 161 -17.65 10.82 -8.48
N LEU A 162 -17.19 10.34 -9.65
CA LEU A 162 -15.97 9.52 -9.77
C LEU A 162 -14.67 10.32 -9.94
N GLY A 163 -14.75 11.61 -10.27
CA GLY A 163 -13.57 12.40 -10.66
C GLY A 163 -13.20 12.15 -12.12
N LEU A 164 -11.90 12.23 -12.44
CA LEU A 164 -11.43 11.99 -13.80
C LEU A 164 -11.63 10.52 -14.19
N VAL A 165 -12.39 10.30 -15.26
CA VAL A 165 -12.64 8.98 -15.85
C VAL A 165 -12.33 9.00 -17.35
N TYR A 166 -12.00 7.84 -17.92
CA TYR A 166 -12.11 7.67 -19.38
C TYR A 166 -13.09 6.55 -19.76
N VAL A 167 -13.75 6.73 -20.90
CA VAL A 167 -14.52 5.69 -21.60
C VAL A 167 -13.82 5.41 -22.93
N ARG A 168 -13.29 4.20 -23.10
CA ARG A 168 -12.77 3.70 -24.37
C ARG A 168 -13.88 2.99 -25.14
N VAL A 169 -14.18 3.50 -26.33
CA VAL A 169 -15.23 3.02 -27.24
C VAL A 169 -14.59 2.49 -28.53
N PRO A 170 -14.54 1.18 -28.79
CA PRO A 170 -14.19 0.65 -30.11
C PRO A 170 -15.32 0.88 -31.11
N THR A 171 -14.99 1.20 -32.36
CA THR A 171 -15.96 1.42 -33.46
C THR A 171 -16.34 0.13 -34.21
N TRP A 172 -16.14 -1.06 -33.63
CA TRP A 172 -16.45 -2.33 -34.30
C TRP A 172 -16.98 -3.38 -33.33
N LEU A 173 -17.76 -4.33 -33.87
CA LEU A 173 -18.27 -5.50 -33.14
C LEU A 173 -17.12 -6.24 -32.41
N PRO A 174 -17.29 -6.61 -31.12
CA PRO A 174 -18.53 -6.62 -30.34
C PRO A 174 -18.77 -5.34 -29.50
N PHE A 175 -18.24 -4.17 -29.91
CA PHE A 175 -18.42 -2.87 -29.24
C PHE A 175 -18.11 -2.87 -27.74
N ARG A 176 -17.11 -3.66 -27.32
CA ARG A 176 -16.75 -3.87 -25.91
C ARG A 176 -16.08 -2.63 -25.31
N LEU A 177 -16.81 -1.91 -24.46
CA LEU A 177 -16.32 -0.74 -23.74
C LEU A 177 -15.24 -1.10 -22.72
N GLN A 178 -14.39 -0.12 -22.41
CA GLN A 178 -13.52 -0.14 -21.23
C GLN A 178 -13.56 1.21 -20.53
N ILE A 179 -14.02 1.23 -19.28
CA ILE A 179 -14.09 2.41 -18.42
C ILE A 179 -13.00 2.33 -17.36
N TYR A 180 -12.36 3.45 -17.06
CA TYR A 180 -11.38 3.60 -15.98
C TYR A 180 -11.74 4.80 -15.11
N PHE A 181 -11.60 4.64 -13.80
CA PHE A 181 -11.57 5.74 -12.84
C PHE A 181 -10.49 5.50 -11.78
N ASN A 182 -10.03 6.59 -11.16
CA ASN A 182 -9.19 6.52 -9.96
C ASN A 182 -10.05 6.71 -8.71
N ALA A 183 -10.03 5.74 -7.80
CA ALA A 183 -10.89 5.75 -6.62
C ALA A 183 -10.35 6.63 -5.47
N HIS A 184 -9.07 7.02 -5.47
CA HIS A 184 -8.61 8.13 -4.60
C HIS A 184 -9.23 9.46 -5.04
N HIS A 185 -9.46 9.68 -6.34
CA HIS A 185 -10.07 10.90 -6.86
C HIS A 185 -11.58 10.94 -6.52
N TRP A 186 -12.26 9.79 -6.55
CA TRP A 186 -13.61 9.62 -6.00
C TRP A 186 -13.64 9.92 -4.49
N LEU A 187 -12.72 9.36 -3.71
CA LEU A 187 -12.64 9.58 -2.26
C LEU A 187 -12.37 11.05 -1.94
N ALA A 188 -11.45 11.70 -2.65
CA ALA A 188 -11.16 13.12 -2.52
C ALA A 188 -12.41 13.99 -2.79
N ARG A 189 -13.19 13.68 -3.84
CA ARG A 189 -14.47 14.36 -4.10
C ARG A 189 -15.48 14.11 -2.97
N ARG A 190 -15.48 12.92 -2.36
CA ARG A 190 -16.32 12.60 -1.20
C ARG A 190 -15.88 13.34 0.07
N LEU A 191 -14.57 13.47 0.31
CA LEU A 191 -14.01 14.26 1.40
C LEU A 191 -14.35 15.76 1.27
N ARG A 192 -14.24 16.34 0.07
CA ARG A 192 -14.66 17.73 -0.23
C ARG A 192 -16.14 17.94 0.13
N ARG A 193 -17.03 17.04 -0.34
CA ARG A 193 -18.47 17.07 -0.02
C ARG A 193 -18.78 16.88 1.47
N ALA A 194 -17.92 16.18 2.21
CA ALA A 194 -18.04 15.98 3.65
C ALA A 194 -17.44 17.12 4.50
N GLY A 195 -16.99 18.22 3.87
CA GLY A 195 -16.37 19.37 4.55
C GLY A 195 -14.99 19.09 5.16
N LEU A 196 -14.35 17.98 4.80
CA LEU A 196 -13.08 17.56 5.40
C LEU A 196 -11.89 18.21 4.69
N LYS A 197 -10.98 18.80 5.47
CA LYS A 197 -9.68 19.27 4.96
C LYS A 197 -8.76 18.06 4.71
N PHE A 198 -8.09 18.06 3.56
CA PHE A 198 -7.09 17.07 3.18
C PHE A 198 -6.12 17.68 2.15
N GLN A 199 -4.97 17.05 1.96
CA GLN A 199 -4.06 17.33 0.84
C GLN A 199 -3.77 16.05 0.06
N MET A 200 -3.61 16.18 -1.25
CA MET A 200 -3.16 15.10 -2.12
C MET A 200 -1.81 15.43 -2.75
N ALA A 201 -0.96 14.41 -2.90
CA ALA A 201 0.22 14.45 -3.74
C ALA A 201 0.06 13.35 -4.81
N ASP A 202 -0.03 13.75 -6.08
CA ASP A 202 -0.49 12.85 -7.15
C ASP A 202 -1.85 12.22 -6.74
N ASN A 203 -2.10 10.93 -6.98
CA ASN A 203 -3.30 10.22 -6.54
C ASN A 203 -3.26 9.73 -5.07
N ALA A 204 -2.38 10.22 -4.19
CA ALA A 204 -2.30 9.78 -2.79
C ALA A 204 -2.70 10.87 -1.79
N LEU A 205 -3.35 10.48 -0.69
CA LEU A 205 -3.68 11.37 0.42
C LEU A 205 -2.49 11.46 1.38
N VAL A 206 -1.85 12.64 1.45
CA VAL A 206 -0.68 12.88 2.32
C VAL A 206 -1.07 13.53 3.65
N GLU A 207 -2.23 14.19 3.71
CA GLU A 207 -2.77 14.83 4.92
C GLU A 207 -4.28 14.72 4.92
N CYS A 208 -4.89 14.45 6.08
CA CYS A 208 -6.33 14.42 6.27
C CYS A 208 -6.68 14.86 7.69
N ALA A 209 -7.75 15.64 7.86
CA ALA A 209 -8.23 16.08 9.17
C ALA A 209 -8.81 14.95 10.03
N ASP A 210 -9.32 13.87 9.42
CA ASP A 210 -9.86 12.71 10.12
C ASP A 210 -9.69 11.44 9.26
N TRP A 211 -8.65 10.66 9.56
CA TRP A 211 -8.37 9.39 8.89
C TRP A 211 -9.42 8.31 9.14
N LYS A 212 -10.10 8.32 10.30
CA LYS A 212 -11.16 7.33 10.60
C LYS A 212 -12.39 7.59 9.73
N LYS A 213 -12.79 8.86 9.60
CA LYS A 213 -13.89 9.27 8.73
C LYS A 213 -13.52 9.16 7.25
N ALA A 214 -12.25 9.39 6.87
CA ALA A 214 -11.76 9.09 5.52
C ALA A 214 -11.86 7.58 5.19
N GLN A 215 -11.45 6.70 6.12
CA GLN A 215 -11.59 5.25 5.96
C GLN A 215 -13.06 4.84 5.83
N ALA A 216 -13.94 5.31 6.71
CA ALA A 216 -15.38 5.02 6.64
C ALA A 216 -16.02 5.50 5.32
N LEU A 217 -15.62 6.66 4.81
CA LEU A 217 -16.06 7.17 3.50
C LEU A 217 -15.51 6.35 2.32
N ALA A 218 -14.37 5.67 2.50
CA ALA A 218 -13.80 4.72 1.55
C ALA A 218 -14.36 3.29 1.68
N ASP A 219 -14.94 2.94 2.83
CA ASP A 219 -15.63 1.68 3.10
C ASP A 219 -17.02 1.64 2.46
N ASP A 220 -17.76 2.76 2.52
CA ASP A 220 -19.11 2.92 1.96
C ASP A 220 -19.11 3.11 0.43
N PHE A 221 -18.36 2.28 -0.31
CA PHE A 221 -18.31 2.33 -1.78
C PHE A 221 -19.53 1.62 -2.39
N SER A 222 -20.60 2.37 -2.69
CA SER A 222 -21.83 1.82 -3.27
C SER A 222 -21.68 1.35 -4.72
N LEU A 223 -22.00 0.07 -4.97
CA LEU A 223 -21.84 -0.61 -6.26
C LEU A 223 -23.01 -0.38 -7.22
N ASP A 224 -24.26 -0.30 -6.75
CA ASP A 224 -25.42 0.00 -7.59
C ASP A 224 -25.31 1.42 -8.16
N GLN A 225 -24.82 2.33 -7.32
CA GLN A 225 -24.51 3.71 -7.66
C GLN A 225 -23.31 3.79 -8.65
N LEU A 226 -22.34 2.86 -8.58
CA LEU A 226 -21.32 2.70 -9.63
C LEU A 226 -21.93 2.15 -10.93
N LYS A 227 -22.83 1.15 -10.87
CA LYS A 227 -23.52 0.65 -12.08
C LYS A 227 -24.26 1.79 -12.78
N SER A 228 -24.99 2.61 -12.03
CA SER A 228 -25.71 3.78 -12.55
C SER A 228 -24.78 4.80 -13.24
N ASP A 229 -23.60 5.09 -12.67
CA ASP A 229 -22.60 5.94 -13.30
C ASP A 229 -22.09 5.34 -14.63
N LEU A 230 -21.81 4.03 -14.66
CA LEU A 230 -21.33 3.32 -15.86
C LEU A 230 -22.41 3.26 -16.96
N ASP A 231 -23.67 3.00 -16.60
CA ASP A 231 -24.82 3.03 -17.51
C ASP A 231 -25.09 4.46 -18.02
N GLY A 232 -24.80 5.49 -17.22
CA GLY A 232 -24.83 6.90 -17.63
C GLY A 232 -23.75 7.24 -18.65
N LEU A 233 -22.50 6.89 -18.35
CA LEU A 233 -21.36 7.06 -19.25
C LEU A 233 -21.55 6.30 -20.57
N ALA A 234 -22.10 5.09 -20.54
CA ALA A 234 -22.44 4.34 -21.76
C ALA A 234 -23.47 5.08 -22.63
N ARG A 235 -24.56 5.60 -22.04
CA ARG A 235 -25.58 6.40 -22.76
C ARG A 235 -25.01 7.68 -23.35
N GLN A 236 -24.08 8.34 -22.67
CA GLN A 236 -23.39 9.52 -23.21
C GLN A 236 -22.45 9.20 -24.38
N CYS A 237 -21.87 7.99 -24.43
CA CYS A 237 -20.85 7.64 -25.42
C CYS A 237 -21.38 6.85 -26.64
N VAL A 238 -22.45 6.06 -26.49
CA VAL A 238 -22.94 5.13 -27.53
C VAL A 238 -24.48 4.96 -27.51
N PRO A 239 -25.29 6.03 -27.61
CA PRO A 239 -26.75 5.95 -27.52
C PRO A 239 -27.36 5.00 -28.56
N ALA A 240 -26.99 5.12 -29.83
CA ALA A 240 -27.49 4.27 -30.93
C ALA A 240 -27.23 2.76 -30.72
N LEU A 241 -26.15 2.38 -30.01
CA LEU A 241 -25.92 0.97 -29.67
C LEU A 241 -26.90 0.48 -28.60
N LEU A 242 -27.31 1.33 -27.65
CA LEU A 242 -28.25 0.98 -26.59
C LEU A 242 -29.71 1.00 -27.08
N GLU A 243 -30.01 1.80 -28.08
CA GLU A 243 -31.29 1.78 -28.81
C GLU A 243 -31.47 0.46 -29.59
N ARG A 244 -30.41 -0.01 -30.28
CA ARG A 244 -30.40 -1.29 -31.01
C ARG A 244 -30.32 -2.51 -30.09
N PHE A 245 -29.47 -2.45 -29.07
CA PHE A 245 -29.15 -3.57 -28.16
C PHE A 245 -29.71 -3.30 -26.76
N ARG A 246 -31.02 -3.50 -26.60
CA ARG A 246 -31.78 -3.18 -25.38
C ARG A 246 -31.36 -3.99 -24.15
N GLY A 247 -30.60 -5.08 -24.29
CA GLY A 247 -29.96 -5.78 -23.17
C GLY A 247 -28.87 -4.94 -22.46
N GLY A 248 -28.31 -3.94 -23.15
CA GLY A 248 -27.34 -3.01 -22.60
C GLY A 248 -25.98 -3.65 -22.28
N TYR A 249 -25.21 -3.00 -21.42
CA TYR A 249 -23.86 -3.43 -21.05
C TYR A 249 -23.83 -4.27 -19.76
N HIS A 250 -23.35 -5.50 -19.88
CA HIS A 250 -22.90 -6.26 -18.72
C HIS A 250 -21.50 -5.78 -18.29
N TRP A 251 -21.38 -5.33 -17.03
CA TRP A 251 -20.16 -4.76 -16.49
C TRP A 251 -19.30 -5.82 -15.78
N SER A 252 -18.06 -5.99 -16.25
CA SER A 252 -17.09 -6.92 -15.69
C SER A 252 -15.76 -6.26 -15.30
N LEU A 253 -15.10 -6.79 -14.28
CA LEU A 253 -13.82 -6.31 -13.77
C LEU A 253 -12.68 -6.79 -14.69
N MET A 254 -11.84 -5.85 -15.14
CA MET A 254 -10.71 -6.11 -16.05
C MET A 254 -9.35 -5.94 -15.37
N GLN A 255 -9.20 -4.92 -14.52
CA GLN A 255 -8.04 -4.75 -13.65
C GLN A 255 -8.50 -3.97 -12.42
N VAL A 256 -8.15 -4.45 -11.22
CA VAL A 256 -8.45 -3.75 -9.97
C VAL A 256 -7.17 -3.65 -9.15
N GLU A 257 -6.90 -2.47 -8.62
CA GLU A 257 -5.77 -2.18 -7.73
C GLU A 257 -6.33 -1.63 -6.40
N TYR A 258 -5.82 -2.12 -5.27
CA TYR A 258 -6.19 -1.74 -3.91
C TYR A 258 -4.93 -1.29 -3.19
N SER A 259 -4.96 -0.09 -2.61
CA SER A 259 -3.87 0.48 -1.82
C SER A 259 -4.17 0.41 -0.33
N LEU A 260 -3.17 0.01 0.43
CA LEU A 260 -3.07 0.22 1.88
C LEU A 260 -1.91 1.21 2.10
N ASP A 261 -2.26 2.45 2.36
CA ASP A 261 -1.34 3.58 2.54
C ASP A 261 -1.00 3.76 4.02
N LEU A 262 0.29 3.82 4.31
CA LEU A 262 0.85 4.22 5.60
C LEU A 262 1.47 5.60 5.42
N VAL A 263 0.87 6.63 6.01
CA VAL A 263 1.20 8.03 5.73
C VAL A 263 2.08 8.58 6.85
N TRP A 264 3.26 9.08 6.50
CA TRP A 264 4.31 9.52 7.42
C TRP A 264 4.35 11.05 7.57
N ARG A 265 4.85 11.54 8.74
CA ARG A 265 5.00 12.98 9.02
C ARG A 265 5.96 13.67 8.06
N SER A 266 7.13 13.08 7.79
CA SER A 266 8.14 13.64 6.89
C SER A 266 8.84 12.55 6.07
N ALA A 267 9.47 12.96 4.97
CA ALA A 267 10.18 12.05 4.09
C ALA A 267 11.44 11.47 4.72
N ASP A 268 12.14 12.26 5.54
CA ASP A 268 13.37 11.85 6.23
C ASP A 268 13.14 10.72 7.24
N GLN A 269 11.89 10.55 7.71
CA GLN A 269 11.50 9.44 8.59
C GLN A 269 11.15 8.17 7.81
N LEU A 270 10.53 8.28 6.63
CA LEU A 270 10.20 7.11 5.81
C LEU A 270 11.42 6.58 5.04
N ALA A 271 12.27 7.45 4.49
CA ALA A 271 13.35 7.07 3.59
C ALA A 271 14.25 5.92 4.12
N PRO A 272 14.84 5.98 5.34
CA PRO A 272 15.74 4.92 5.80
C PRO A 272 14.99 3.63 6.18
N VAL A 273 13.75 3.75 6.67
CA VAL A 273 12.86 2.61 6.96
C VAL A 273 12.47 1.90 5.67
N TYR A 274 12.14 2.65 4.61
CA TYR A 274 11.78 2.09 3.32
C TYR A 274 12.98 1.47 2.58
N GLU A 275 14.16 2.09 2.68
CA GLU A 275 15.40 1.55 2.10
C GLU A 275 15.74 0.17 2.67
N GLU A 276 15.65 0.01 4.00
CA GLU A 276 15.92 -1.27 4.68
C GLU A 276 14.82 -2.32 4.38
N LEU A 277 13.54 -1.97 4.58
CA LEU A 277 12.41 -2.88 4.35
C LEU A 277 12.32 -3.36 2.90
N SER A 278 12.56 -2.48 1.92
CA SER A 278 12.47 -2.85 0.49
C SER A 278 13.59 -3.79 0.05
N ARG A 279 14.82 -3.58 0.54
CA ARG A 279 15.93 -4.52 0.31
C ARG A 279 15.66 -5.87 0.96
N GLN A 280 15.36 -5.89 2.27
CA GLN A 280 15.12 -7.14 2.99
C GLN A 280 13.95 -7.94 2.40
N ALA A 281 12.85 -7.28 2.01
CA ALA A 281 11.69 -7.95 1.44
C ALA A 281 12.01 -8.73 0.15
N ILE A 282 12.93 -8.25 -0.69
CA ILE A 282 13.26 -8.94 -1.95
C ILE A 282 14.23 -10.11 -1.77
N PHE A 283 15.11 -10.05 -0.77
CA PHE A 283 15.96 -11.20 -0.42
C PHE A 283 15.23 -12.26 0.41
N THR A 284 14.15 -11.91 1.12
CA THR A 284 13.49 -12.83 2.07
C THR A 284 12.05 -13.24 1.72
N VAL A 285 11.30 -12.53 0.85
CA VAL A 285 10.05 -13.05 0.27
C VAL A 285 10.38 -14.11 -0.79
N LYS A 286 10.05 -15.37 -0.52
CA LYS A 286 10.15 -16.47 -1.49
C LYS A 286 8.77 -16.79 -2.06
N ALA A 287 8.75 -17.69 -3.05
CA ALA A 287 7.54 -18.16 -3.71
C ALA A 287 6.37 -18.54 -2.74
N PRO A 288 6.60 -19.32 -1.65
CA PRO A 288 5.53 -19.69 -0.73
C PRO A 288 4.94 -18.53 0.08
N GLU A 289 5.74 -17.51 0.43
CA GLU A 289 5.25 -16.30 1.11
C GLU A 289 4.28 -15.52 0.21
N VAL A 290 4.62 -15.30 -1.06
CA VAL A 290 3.75 -14.58 -2.03
C VAL A 290 2.38 -15.25 -2.15
N ALA A 291 2.36 -16.59 -2.24
CA ALA A 291 1.12 -17.35 -2.28
C ALA A 291 0.32 -17.20 -0.98
N LYS A 292 0.95 -17.32 0.19
CA LYS A 292 0.29 -17.10 1.50
C LYS A 292 -0.27 -15.68 1.62
N PHE A 293 0.44 -14.65 1.17
CA PHE A 293 -0.07 -13.27 1.13
C PHE A 293 -1.32 -13.19 0.25
N LEU A 294 -1.32 -13.82 -0.93
CA LEU A 294 -2.44 -13.84 -1.86
C LEU A 294 -3.54 -14.87 -1.52
N GLY A 295 -3.48 -15.54 -0.36
CA GLY A 295 -4.51 -16.48 0.09
C GLY A 295 -4.51 -17.81 -0.68
N LYS A 296 -3.33 -18.25 -1.13
CA LYS A 296 -3.10 -19.49 -1.87
C LYS A 296 -2.12 -20.40 -1.14
N CYS A 297 -2.36 -21.71 -1.25
CA CYS A 297 -1.34 -22.72 -1.03
C CYS A 297 -0.71 -23.07 -2.38
N LEU A 298 0.61 -23.31 -2.42
CA LEU A 298 1.26 -23.88 -3.61
C LEU A 298 1.38 -25.40 -3.42
N PRO A 299 0.87 -26.22 -4.35
CA PRO A 299 1.24 -27.62 -4.42
C PRO A 299 2.74 -27.74 -4.70
N ALA A 300 3.40 -28.75 -4.12
CA ALA A 300 4.85 -28.93 -4.22
C ALA A 300 5.38 -29.15 -5.66
N ASN A 301 4.49 -29.49 -6.60
CA ASN A 301 4.79 -29.81 -8.00
C ASN A 301 4.17 -28.83 -9.01
N THR A 302 3.78 -27.62 -8.59
CA THR A 302 3.34 -26.57 -9.52
C THR A 302 4.49 -25.59 -9.76
N ASP A 303 4.75 -25.26 -11.04
CA ASP A 303 5.56 -24.12 -11.44
C ASP A 303 4.63 -22.95 -11.83
N PRO A 304 4.15 -22.14 -10.87
CA PRO A 304 3.34 -20.97 -11.18
C PRO A 304 4.22 -19.87 -11.80
N ALA A 305 3.64 -19.04 -12.68
CA ALA A 305 4.25 -17.79 -13.10
C ALA A 305 4.40 -16.82 -11.91
N LEU A 306 5.53 -16.92 -11.20
CA LEU A 306 5.75 -16.42 -9.85
C LEU A 306 7.14 -15.82 -9.74
N GLY A 307 7.24 -14.59 -9.24
CA GLY A 307 8.52 -13.91 -9.13
C GLY A 307 8.47 -12.61 -8.33
N SER A 308 9.66 -12.06 -8.09
CA SER A 308 9.91 -10.82 -7.39
C SER A 308 10.70 -9.86 -8.29
N ASP A 309 10.07 -8.80 -8.80
CA ASP A 309 10.76 -7.74 -9.53
C ASP A 309 11.25 -6.67 -8.53
N PHE A 310 12.53 -6.30 -8.64
CA PHE A 310 13.07 -5.10 -8.04
C PHE A 310 13.44 -4.08 -9.12
N HIS A 311 13.01 -2.83 -8.95
CA HIS A 311 13.54 -1.73 -9.74
C HIS A 311 13.80 -0.51 -8.87
N THR A 312 15.02 0.00 -8.92
CA THR A 312 15.35 1.37 -8.54
C THR A 312 15.05 2.28 -9.71
N ARG A 313 14.34 3.39 -9.48
CA ARG A 313 14.05 4.45 -10.46
C ARG A 313 14.36 5.82 -9.87
N ILE A 314 14.39 6.84 -10.73
CA ILE A 314 14.47 8.26 -10.31
C ILE A 314 13.29 8.62 -9.38
N GLU A 315 12.12 8.01 -9.60
CA GLU A 315 10.91 8.17 -8.79
C GLU A 315 10.95 7.39 -7.44
N GLY A 316 12.04 6.67 -7.16
CA GLY A 316 12.20 5.81 -5.98
C GLY A 316 12.31 4.32 -6.31
N THR A 317 12.44 3.52 -5.27
CA THR A 317 12.52 2.06 -5.33
C THR A 317 11.13 1.44 -5.43
N ARG A 318 11.03 0.23 -6.01
CA ARG A 318 9.80 -0.59 -5.99
C ARG A 318 10.11 -2.08 -5.93
N GLY A 319 9.57 -2.75 -4.91
CA GLY A 319 9.38 -4.21 -4.92
C GLY A 319 8.03 -4.61 -5.50
N LYS A 320 7.99 -5.65 -6.32
CA LYS A 320 6.75 -6.26 -6.84
C LYS A 320 6.86 -7.78 -6.75
N HIS A 321 5.98 -8.42 -6.00
CA HIS A 321 5.84 -9.88 -5.93
C HIS A 321 4.58 -10.30 -6.68
N PHE A 322 4.66 -11.21 -7.65
CA PHE A 322 3.52 -11.60 -8.49
C PHE A 322 3.28 -13.11 -8.49
N LEU A 323 2.02 -13.51 -8.67
CA LEU A 323 1.57 -14.89 -8.79
C LEU A 323 0.45 -14.94 -9.82
N GLY A 324 0.79 -15.34 -11.05
CA GLY A 324 -0.12 -15.34 -12.20
C GLY A 324 -0.73 -13.96 -12.45
N PRO A 325 -2.07 -13.81 -12.44
CA PRO A 325 -2.75 -12.55 -12.74
C PRO A 325 -2.76 -11.54 -11.57
N ALA A 326 -2.25 -11.92 -10.38
CA ALA A 326 -2.24 -11.07 -9.19
C ALA A 326 -0.81 -10.65 -8.79
N SER A 327 -0.66 -9.47 -8.19
CA SER A 327 0.63 -9.03 -7.60
C SER A 327 0.45 -8.11 -6.39
N LEU A 328 1.42 -8.11 -5.49
CA LEU A 328 1.58 -7.19 -4.37
C LEU A 328 2.83 -6.33 -4.62
N LYS A 329 2.74 -5.02 -4.39
CA LYS A 329 3.85 -4.08 -4.56
C LYS A 329 4.11 -3.32 -3.27
N LEU A 330 5.37 -2.98 -3.01
CA LEU A 330 5.80 -2.09 -1.93
C LEU A 330 6.63 -0.95 -2.52
N TYR A 331 6.15 0.29 -2.36
CA TYR A 331 6.87 1.48 -2.77
C TYR A 331 6.60 2.68 -1.87
N ASP A 332 7.62 3.54 -1.72
CA ASP A 332 7.42 4.91 -1.30
C ASP A 332 6.77 5.71 -2.45
N LYS A 333 5.81 6.56 -2.10
CA LYS A 333 5.15 7.49 -2.99
C LYS A 333 5.34 8.91 -2.46
N ARG A 334 6.20 9.67 -3.16
CA ARG A 334 6.54 11.09 -2.88
C ARG A 334 7.18 11.33 -1.49
N GLY A 335 7.92 10.36 -0.96
CA GLY A 335 8.59 10.44 0.35
C GLY A 335 7.66 10.29 1.55
N ARG A 336 6.34 10.51 1.42
CA ARG A 336 5.40 10.60 2.57
C ARG A 336 4.46 9.41 2.72
N VAL A 337 4.40 8.49 1.76
CA VAL A 337 3.44 7.37 1.81
C VAL A 337 4.11 6.06 1.45
N LEU A 338 4.21 5.16 2.44
CA LEU A 338 4.56 3.77 2.20
C LEU A 338 3.30 3.03 1.72
N ARG A 339 3.19 2.84 0.40
CA ARG A 339 2.03 2.21 -0.24
C ARG A 339 2.28 0.71 -0.42
N ILE A 340 1.44 -0.09 0.20
CA ILE A 340 1.25 -1.50 -0.14
C ILE A 340 0.11 -1.58 -1.16
N GLU A 341 0.40 -2.06 -2.37
CA GLU A 341 -0.57 -2.10 -3.46
C GLU A 341 -0.82 -3.55 -3.91
N GLY A 342 -2.02 -4.06 -3.65
CA GLY A 342 -2.52 -5.29 -4.26
C GLY A 342 -3.11 -4.99 -5.64
N THR A 343 -2.82 -5.83 -6.63
CA THR A 343 -3.32 -5.68 -8.01
C THR A 343 -3.80 -7.02 -8.55
N VAL A 344 -4.88 -7.01 -9.34
CA VAL A 344 -5.41 -8.21 -9.98
C VAL A 344 -5.91 -7.91 -11.39
N ASN A 345 -5.42 -8.67 -12.37
CA ASN A 345 -5.82 -8.61 -13.78
C ASN A 345 -6.86 -9.69 -14.15
N ASP A 346 -7.10 -10.67 -13.28
CA ASP A 346 -8.25 -11.56 -13.39
C ASP A 346 -8.77 -11.94 -12.00
N VAL A 347 -9.99 -11.50 -11.68
CA VAL A 347 -10.56 -11.64 -10.33
C VAL A 347 -10.92 -13.09 -9.98
N THR A 348 -11.11 -13.96 -10.98
CA THR A 348 -11.31 -15.41 -10.82
C THR A 348 -10.14 -16.10 -10.12
N PHE A 349 -8.98 -15.45 -10.05
CA PHE A 349 -7.86 -15.88 -9.23
C PHE A 349 -8.23 -16.08 -7.76
N PHE A 350 -9.10 -15.23 -7.20
CA PHE A 350 -9.60 -15.40 -5.84
C PHE A 350 -10.88 -16.24 -5.84
N SER A 351 -11.13 -16.92 -4.72
CA SER A 351 -12.34 -17.71 -4.47
C SER A 351 -13.10 -17.16 -3.26
N HIS A 352 -14.41 -17.36 -3.23
CA HIS A 352 -15.25 -17.11 -2.04
C HIS A 352 -16.35 -18.17 -1.94
N HIS A 353 -16.90 -18.34 -0.73
CA HIS A 353 -18.05 -19.22 -0.54
C HIS A 353 -19.31 -18.56 -1.11
N ARG A 354 -19.91 -19.17 -2.15
CA ARG A 354 -21.10 -18.63 -2.83
C ARG A 354 -21.98 -19.71 -3.42
N LYS A 355 -23.20 -19.33 -3.83
CA LYS A 355 -24.05 -20.14 -4.69
C LYS A 355 -23.37 -20.33 -6.06
N VAL A 356 -23.38 -21.56 -6.56
CA VAL A 356 -22.98 -21.94 -7.92
C VAL A 356 -24.21 -22.50 -8.61
N GLU A 357 -24.63 -21.84 -9.69
CA GLU A 357 -25.61 -22.44 -10.62
C GLU A 357 -24.82 -23.38 -11.53
N HIS A 358 -25.17 -24.66 -11.54
CA HIS A 358 -24.61 -25.64 -12.47
C HIS A 358 -25.46 -25.67 -13.75
N ARG A 359 -24.89 -26.16 -14.84
CA ARG A 359 -25.62 -26.31 -16.11
C ARG A 359 -26.68 -27.42 -16.01
N ASP A 360 -26.25 -28.56 -15.48
CA ASP A 360 -26.99 -29.82 -15.50
C ASP A 360 -27.08 -30.37 -14.05
N GLY A 361 -27.78 -29.64 -13.17
CA GLY A 361 -27.97 -30.03 -11.77
C GLY A 361 -28.50 -28.90 -10.85
N PRO A 362 -28.94 -29.23 -9.62
CA PRO A 362 -29.34 -28.22 -8.65
C PRO A 362 -28.15 -27.38 -8.18
N PRO A 363 -28.35 -26.10 -7.81
CA PRO A 363 -27.27 -25.22 -7.43
C PRO A 363 -26.69 -25.53 -6.04
N THR A 364 -25.36 -25.56 -5.93
CA THR A 364 -24.62 -25.83 -4.68
C THR A 364 -24.19 -24.52 -3.99
N TYR A 365 -23.77 -24.62 -2.72
CA TYR A 365 -22.97 -23.61 -2.04
C TYR A 365 -21.57 -24.17 -1.80
N GLU A 366 -20.55 -23.50 -2.34
CA GLU A 366 -19.17 -24.01 -2.35
C GLU A 366 -18.15 -22.86 -2.49
N VAL A 367 -16.87 -23.15 -2.26
CA VAL A 367 -15.75 -22.19 -2.38
C VAL A 367 -15.30 -22.07 -3.84
N ALA A 368 -16.10 -21.36 -4.64
CA ALA A 368 -15.88 -21.18 -6.06
C ALA A 368 -15.08 -19.90 -6.39
N PRO A 369 -14.42 -19.83 -7.58
CA PRO A 369 -13.84 -18.59 -8.10
C PRO A 369 -14.83 -17.41 -8.11
N LEU A 370 -14.33 -16.20 -7.84
CA LEU A 370 -15.12 -14.97 -8.00
C LEU A 370 -15.64 -14.87 -9.44
N LYS A 371 -16.91 -14.45 -9.60
CA LYS A 371 -17.42 -14.09 -10.92
C LYS A 371 -16.73 -12.79 -11.36
N LYS A 372 -16.50 -12.61 -12.66
CA LYS A 372 -15.93 -11.34 -13.19
C LYS A 372 -16.88 -10.14 -13.11
N SER A 373 -18.10 -10.31 -12.57
CA SER A 373 -19.12 -9.27 -12.46
C SER A 373 -18.69 -8.09 -11.58
N LEU A 374 -19.15 -6.89 -11.93
CA LEU A 374 -19.01 -5.66 -11.15
C LEU A 374 -19.29 -5.85 -9.64
N PHE A 375 -20.32 -6.62 -9.30
CA PHE A 375 -20.78 -6.80 -7.92
C PHE A 375 -19.77 -7.54 -7.02
N CYS A 376 -18.88 -8.37 -7.60
CA CYS A 376 -17.82 -9.05 -6.86
C CYS A 376 -16.70 -8.11 -6.36
N LEU A 377 -16.75 -6.80 -6.66
CA LEU A 377 -15.92 -5.80 -5.98
C LEU A 377 -16.07 -5.86 -4.45
N ARG A 378 -17.29 -6.13 -3.93
CA ARG A 378 -17.53 -6.18 -2.47
C ARG A 378 -16.67 -7.26 -1.81
N ASP A 379 -16.70 -8.47 -2.35
CA ASP A 379 -15.94 -9.62 -1.84
C ASP A 379 -14.42 -9.43 -2.05
N LEU A 380 -14.06 -8.98 -3.26
CA LEU A 380 -12.68 -8.70 -3.64
C LEU A 380 -12.01 -7.67 -2.71
N ARG A 381 -12.78 -6.71 -2.18
CA ARG A 381 -12.27 -5.71 -1.22
C ARG A 381 -11.68 -6.36 0.02
N GLY A 382 -12.40 -7.30 0.64
CA GLY A 382 -11.92 -8.03 1.81
C GLY A 382 -10.72 -8.91 1.49
N LEU A 383 -10.73 -9.59 0.34
CA LEU A 383 -9.65 -10.46 -0.11
C LEU A 383 -8.35 -9.70 -0.39
N MET A 384 -8.42 -8.56 -1.09
CA MET A 384 -7.26 -7.73 -1.41
C MET A 384 -6.76 -6.93 -0.19
N HIS A 385 -7.66 -6.43 0.66
CA HIS A 385 -7.27 -5.83 1.94
C HIS A 385 -6.53 -6.83 2.82
N ALA A 386 -7.06 -8.05 2.97
CA ALA A 386 -6.41 -9.11 3.74
C ALA A 386 -5.06 -9.55 3.16
N ALA A 387 -4.88 -9.46 1.83
CA ALA A 387 -3.58 -9.70 1.20
C ALA A 387 -2.55 -8.61 1.54
N CYS A 388 -2.97 -7.33 1.48
CA CYS A 388 -2.14 -6.20 1.89
C CYS A 388 -1.80 -6.27 3.40
N ALA A 389 -2.77 -6.63 4.24
CA ALA A 389 -2.59 -6.79 5.68
C ALA A 389 -1.67 -7.97 6.04
N ARG A 390 -1.77 -9.12 5.35
CA ARG A 390 -0.82 -10.24 5.53
C ARG A 390 0.61 -9.86 5.15
N TYR A 391 0.78 -9.10 4.07
CA TYR A 391 2.10 -8.62 3.65
C TYR A 391 2.65 -7.56 4.63
N LEU A 392 1.82 -6.64 5.12
CA LEU A 392 2.18 -5.70 6.19
C LEU A 392 2.62 -6.43 7.48
N ALA A 393 1.85 -7.42 7.94
CA ALA A 393 2.16 -8.23 9.11
C ALA A 393 3.38 -9.15 8.93
N TRP A 394 3.84 -9.36 7.69
CA TRP A 394 5.11 -10.03 7.39
C TRP A 394 6.27 -9.03 7.33
N LEU A 395 6.10 -7.88 6.66
CA LEU A 395 7.08 -6.78 6.65
C LEU A 395 7.41 -6.30 8.07
N SER A 396 6.44 -6.34 8.97
CA SER A 396 6.60 -6.00 10.39
C SER A 396 7.53 -6.96 11.17
N ARG A 397 7.81 -8.15 10.62
CA ARG A 397 8.74 -9.14 11.19
C ARG A 397 10.19 -8.93 10.77
N LEU A 398 10.42 -8.09 9.76
CA LEU A 398 11.76 -7.73 9.32
C LEU A 398 12.45 -6.92 10.41
N GLU A 399 13.74 -7.18 10.61
CA GLU A 399 14.56 -6.45 11.57
C GLU A 399 14.84 -5.05 11.03
N ASP A 400 14.12 -4.05 11.56
CA ASP A 400 14.39 -2.68 11.18
C ASP A 400 15.59 -2.14 11.97
N ARG A 401 16.73 -2.06 11.28
CA ARG A 401 18.01 -1.58 11.80
C ARG A 401 18.29 -0.11 11.43
N SER A 402 17.34 0.60 10.82
CA SER A 402 17.51 1.99 10.36
C SER A 402 17.84 2.95 11.51
N SER A 403 17.17 2.78 12.66
CA SER A 403 17.48 3.47 13.92
C SER A 403 18.93 3.25 14.35
N GLY A 404 19.41 2.01 14.27
CA GLY A 404 20.79 1.62 14.60
C GLY A 404 21.84 2.29 13.71
N GLN A 405 21.56 2.50 12.41
CA GLN A 405 22.47 3.26 11.53
C GLN A 405 22.51 4.74 11.91
N VAL A 406 21.34 5.35 12.13
CA VAL A 406 21.20 6.75 12.53
C VAL A 406 21.84 7.03 13.89
N ASP A 407 21.70 6.11 14.85
CA ASP A 407 22.29 6.24 16.18
C ASP A 407 23.79 5.89 16.20
N LEU A 408 24.27 4.99 15.32
CA LEU A 408 25.71 4.76 15.10
C LEU A 408 26.43 5.99 14.55
N ASP A 409 25.83 6.69 13.57
CA ASP A 409 26.36 7.95 13.05
C ASP A 409 26.42 9.03 14.15
N LYS A 410 25.32 9.26 14.88
CA LYS A 410 25.31 10.16 16.05
C LYS A 410 26.38 9.81 17.08
N LEU A 411 26.55 8.53 17.39
CA LEU A 411 27.55 8.01 18.34
C LEU A 411 28.99 8.27 17.85
N SER A 412 29.20 8.21 16.53
CA SER A 412 30.51 8.39 15.89
C SER A 412 30.90 9.85 15.72
N ARG A 413 29.93 10.76 15.59
CA ARG A 413 30.16 12.21 15.47
C ARG A 413 30.82 12.81 16.74
N PRO A 414 31.67 13.85 16.62
CA PRO A 414 32.19 14.56 17.77
C PRO A 414 31.10 15.33 18.53
N ALA A 415 31.18 15.34 19.87
CA ALA A 415 30.27 16.09 20.75
C ALA A 415 31.03 17.19 21.50
N LYS A 416 30.39 18.34 21.76
CA LYS A 416 30.98 19.42 22.59
C LYS A 416 30.46 19.34 24.03
N ASP A 417 31.30 19.69 25.00
CA ASP A 417 30.84 19.92 26.39
C ASP A 417 30.33 21.35 26.62
N SER A 418 29.83 21.64 27.82
CA SER A 418 29.30 22.96 28.20
C SER A 418 30.34 24.08 28.25
N ALA A 419 31.63 23.77 28.09
CA ALA A 419 32.71 24.72 27.89
C ALA A 419 33.19 24.73 26.41
N ALA A 420 32.32 24.32 25.48
CA ALA A 420 32.52 24.19 24.04
C ALA A 420 33.66 23.25 23.58
N ARG A 421 34.32 22.51 24.49
CA ARG A 421 35.45 21.64 24.15
C ARG A 421 34.97 20.41 23.40
N SER A 422 35.65 20.08 22.29
CA SER A 422 35.31 18.93 21.45
C SER A 422 35.79 17.60 22.04
N TRP A 423 34.92 16.60 22.04
CA TRP A 423 35.18 15.22 22.44
C TRP A 423 34.92 14.29 21.25
N ARG A 424 35.88 13.43 20.92
CA ARG A 424 35.72 12.43 19.84
C ARG A 424 34.56 11.48 20.16
N GLY A 425 33.67 11.28 19.19
CA GLY A 425 32.69 10.19 19.18
C GLY A 425 33.35 8.81 19.20
N PHE A 426 32.54 7.77 19.25
CA PHE A 426 32.99 6.38 19.33
C PHE A 426 33.24 5.79 17.95
N ASN A 427 34.38 5.11 17.79
CA ASN A 427 34.66 4.32 16.60
C ASN A 427 34.62 2.84 17.00
N LEU A 428 33.56 2.12 16.61
CA LEU A 428 33.36 0.72 16.99
C LEU A 428 34.40 -0.25 16.38
N PHE A 429 35.17 0.19 15.37
CA PHE A 429 36.29 -0.58 14.81
C PHE A 429 37.58 -0.45 15.64
N LEU A 430 37.64 0.48 16.61
CA LEU A 430 38.75 0.55 17.56
C LEU A 430 38.44 -0.29 18.80
N SER A 431 39.28 -1.31 19.04
CA SER A 431 39.09 -2.32 20.10
C SER A 431 38.83 -1.73 21.49
N ALA A 432 39.38 -0.56 21.80
CA ALA A 432 39.11 0.14 23.06
C ALA A 432 37.68 0.73 23.13
N ASP A 433 37.22 1.42 22.08
CA ASP A 433 35.85 1.97 22.08
C ASP A 433 34.80 0.83 22.06
N LEU A 434 35.08 -0.26 21.33
CA LEU A 434 34.26 -1.47 21.33
C LEU A 434 34.20 -2.15 22.70
N GLN A 435 35.35 -2.42 23.35
CA GLN A 435 35.40 -2.96 24.72
C GLN A 435 34.65 -2.05 25.71
N GLY A 436 34.82 -0.73 25.59
CA GLY A 436 34.14 0.25 26.43
C GLY A 436 32.61 0.18 26.33
N ILE A 437 32.07 -0.07 25.14
CA ILE A 437 30.62 -0.19 24.91
C ILE A 437 30.11 -1.59 25.30
N LEU A 438 30.82 -2.66 24.96
CA LEU A 438 30.46 -4.03 25.37
C LEU A 438 30.41 -4.18 26.91
N ALA A 439 31.32 -3.52 27.64
CA ALA A 439 31.30 -3.48 29.11
C ALA A 439 30.13 -2.67 29.71
N VAL A 440 29.47 -1.81 28.93
CA VAL A 440 28.21 -1.16 29.33
C VAL A 440 27.01 -2.04 28.98
N LEU A 441 27.08 -2.78 27.86
CA LEU A 441 26.04 -3.67 27.37
C LEU A 441 25.97 -5.04 28.07
N ALA A 442 26.93 -5.36 28.93
CA ALA A 442 27.00 -6.63 29.67
C ALA A 442 25.82 -6.94 30.62
N GLY A 443 24.80 -6.06 30.71
CA GLY A 443 23.54 -6.30 31.44
C GLY A 443 23.63 -6.23 32.97
N GLU A 444 24.76 -6.61 33.56
CA GLU A 444 25.07 -6.60 35.01
C GLU A 444 24.77 -5.28 35.74
N HIS A 445 24.53 -4.19 35.01
CA HIS A 445 24.45 -2.82 35.51
C HIS A 445 23.05 -2.20 35.36
N HIS A 446 22.10 -2.86 34.68
CA HIS A 446 20.73 -2.36 34.49
C HIS A 446 19.99 -2.14 35.82
N LEU A 447 19.96 -3.14 36.71
CA LEU A 447 19.15 -3.10 37.94
C LEU A 447 19.76 -2.25 39.08
N SER A 448 21.07 -2.03 39.07
CA SER A 448 21.79 -1.43 40.22
C SER A 448 22.80 -0.35 39.84
N GLY A 449 22.71 0.16 38.60
CA GLY A 449 23.46 1.30 38.11
C GLY A 449 24.87 0.99 37.61
N LEU A 450 25.27 1.81 36.63
CA LEU A 450 26.61 1.84 36.06
C LEU A 450 27.55 2.60 37.02
N THR A 451 28.62 1.96 37.49
CA THR A 451 29.61 2.60 38.37
C THR A 451 31.03 2.30 37.93
N SER A 452 31.94 3.25 38.15
CA SER A 452 33.36 3.08 37.78
C SER A 452 34.01 1.90 38.52
N ARG A 453 33.55 1.56 39.74
CA ARG A 453 34.01 0.37 40.49
C ARG A 453 33.66 -0.96 39.79
N ARG A 454 32.59 -1.00 38.98
CA ARG A 454 32.17 -2.19 38.21
C ARG A 454 32.78 -2.24 36.82
N LEU A 455 32.79 -1.12 36.09
CA LEU A 455 33.51 -1.02 34.81
C LEU A 455 34.99 -1.38 34.96
N GLN A 456 35.61 -1.07 36.10
CA GLN A 456 36.99 -1.46 36.42
C GLN A 456 37.21 -2.98 36.52
N ARG A 457 36.16 -3.77 36.78
CA ARG A 457 36.19 -5.24 36.83
C ARG A 457 36.04 -5.86 35.43
N LEU A 458 35.13 -5.31 34.62
CA LEU A 458 34.93 -5.72 33.22
C LEU A 458 36.07 -5.26 32.30
N LEU A 459 36.73 -4.15 32.64
CA LEU A 459 37.85 -3.56 31.92
C LEU A 459 39.10 -3.47 32.84
N PRO A 460 39.69 -4.60 33.28
CA PRO A 460 40.77 -4.60 34.26
C PRO A 460 42.05 -3.90 33.77
N ARG A 461 42.27 -3.88 32.45
CA ARG A 461 43.42 -3.19 31.81
C ARG A 461 43.25 -1.68 31.64
N TRP A 462 42.12 -1.10 32.09
CA TRP A 462 41.83 0.33 31.91
C TRP A 462 42.11 1.12 33.17
N THR A 463 42.77 2.27 33.04
CA THR A 463 42.96 3.21 34.15
C THR A 463 41.64 3.89 34.55
N ARG A 464 41.55 4.34 35.80
CA ARG A 464 40.44 5.18 36.29
C ARG A 464 40.21 6.42 35.40
N ARG A 465 41.27 6.98 34.80
CA ARG A 465 41.21 8.11 33.86
C ARG A 465 40.56 7.73 32.51
N GLN A 466 40.85 6.55 31.98
CA GLN A 466 40.18 6.01 30.78
C GLN A 466 38.70 5.71 31.05
N ILE A 467 38.35 5.10 32.19
CA ILE A 467 36.95 4.85 32.57
C ILE A 467 36.18 6.17 32.79
N GLY A 468 36.80 7.18 33.41
CA GLY A 468 36.22 8.53 33.52
C GLY A 468 36.00 9.20 32.15
N ARG A 469 36.95 9.02 31.21
CA ARG A 469 36.83 9.50 29.82
C ARG A 469 35.73 8.77 29.04
N LEU A 470 35.57 7.46 29.24
CA LEU A 470 34.48 6.65 28.69
C LEU A 470 33.12 7.17 29.18
N LEU A 471 32.92 7.25 30.50
CA LEU A 471 31.68 7.74 31.10
C LEU A 471 31.34 9.18 30.68
N ARG A 472 32.33 10.06 30.54
CA ARG A 472 32.10 11.43 30.05
C ARG A 472 31.74 11.46 28.56
N ARG A 473 32.38 10.63 27.71
CA ARG A 473 32.00 10.51 26.28
C ARG A 473 30.61 9.93 26.11
N LEU A 474 30.23 8.89 26.86
CA LEU A 474 28.87 8.33 26.88
C LEU A 474 27.86 9.40 27.30
N ARG A 475 28.12 10.17 28.37
CA ARG A 475 27.21 11.24 28.82
C ARG A 475 27.05 12.35 27.77
N LEU A 476 28.06 12.64 26.95
CA LEU A 476 27.97 13.66 25.90
C LEU A 476 27.29 13.10 24.63
N CYS A 477 27.84 12.04 24.05
CA CYS A 477 27.37 11.48 22.77
C CYS A 477 26.00 10.78 22.88
N CYS A 478 25.67 10.19 24.04
CA CYS A 478 24.42 9.44 24.26
C CYS A 478 23.38 10.23 25.09
N SER A 479 23.60 11.54 25.33
CA SER A 479 22.73 12.40 26.17
C SER A 479 21.24 12.38 25.79
N TRP A 480 20.93 12.16 24.51
CA TRP A 480 19.59 12.25 23.94
C TRP A 480 18.70 11.03 24.17
N ALA A 481 19.25 9.87 24.56
CA ALA A 481 18.52 8.61 24.70
C ALA A 481 17.39 8.61 25.77
N THR A 482 17.32 9.67 26.59
CA THR A 482 16.28 9.87 27.61
C THR A 482 15.10 10.74 27.13
N SER A 483 15.23 11.41 25.98
CA SER A 483 14.27 12.45 25.53
C SER A 483 13.04 11.92 24.78
N SER A 484 13.12 10.72 24.20
CA SER A 484 12.09 10.11 23.33
C SER A 484 11.24 9.04 24.04
N SER A 485 10.91 9.24 25.32
CA SER A 485 10.03 8.32 26.06
C SER A 485 8.79 9.02 26.64
N SER A 486 7.70 8.95 25.90
CA SER A 486 6.35 9.40 26.28
C SER A 486 5.74 8.65 27.49
N CYS A 487 6.45 7.67 28.06
CA CYS A 487 6.00 6.80 29.14
C CYS A 487 6.17 7.41 30.56
N TRP A 488 7.12 8.32 30.79
CA TRP A 488 7.51 8.77 32.14
C TRP A 488 6.51 9.72 32.85
N LYS A 489 5.35 10.05 32.26
CA LYS A 489 4.37 11.00 32.83
C LYS A 489 3.35 10.40 33.83
N ARG A 490 3.52 9.15 34.28
CA ARG A 490 2.74 8.58 35.40
C ARG A 490 3.65 7.92 36.44
N GLY A 491 3.93 8.66 37.50
CA GLY A 491 4.78 8.24 38.61
C GLY A 491 4.97 9.38 39.61
N ALA A 492 4.00 9.56 40.51
CA ALA A 492 4.19 10.40 41.69
C ALA A 492 5.22 9.75 42.66
N CYS A 493 5.66 10.51 43.67
CA CYS A 493 6.68 10.15 44.68
C CYS A 493 8.15 10.35 44.29
N CYS A 494 8.58 11.61 44.13
CA CYS A 494 9.86 12.13 44.65
C CYS A 494 9.86 13.67 44.59
N ALA A 495 9.65 14.34 45.73
CA ALA A 495 9.81 15.80 45.83
C ALA A 495 11.30 16.15 46.09
N PRO A 496 11.87 17.22 45.50
CA PRO A 496 13.24 17.62 45.76
C PRO A 496 13.43 18.16 47.19
N TRP A 497 14.43 17.65 47.91
CA TRP A 497 14.91 18.27 49.16
C TRP A 497 15.92 19.37 48.85
N SER A 498 15.70 20.57 49.41
CA SER A 498 16.65 21.68 49.39
C SER A 498 17.37 21.78 50.75
N PRO A 499 18.70 21.97 50.79
CA PRO A 499 19.44 22.08 52.04
C PRO A 499 19.42 23.51 52.58
N HIS A 500 18.85 23.72 53.77
CA HIS A 500 19.10 24.94 54.56
C HIS A 500 19.65 24.61 55.95
N THR A 501 20.56 25.46 56.39
CA THR A 501 21.37 25.32 57.61
C THR A 501 20.70 25.98 58.81
N GLY A 502 20.50 25.25 59.90
CA GLY A 502 20.07 25.81 61.19
C GLY A 502 20.25 24.82 62.34
N LYS A 503 20.88 25.26 63.44
CA LYS A 503 20.97 24.48 64.70
C LYS A 503 19.73 24.73 65.58
N PRO A 504 19.38 23.80 66.48
CA PRO A 504 18.05 23.77 67.09
C PRO A 504 17.91 24.65 68.34
N ARG A 505 16.66 25.08 68.60
CA ARG A 505 16.12 25.40 69.94
C ARG A 505 14.69 24.85 70.07
N SER A 506 14.31 24.54 71.29
CA SER A 506 12.99 24.05 71.74
C SER A 506 12.85 24.45 73.24
N PRO A 507 11.77 24.12 73.99
CA PRO A 507 10.47 23.56 73.61
C PRO A 507 9.25 24.33 74.21
N SER A 508 8.02 23.94 73.82
CA SER A 508 6.70 24.08 74.52
C SER A 508 5.58 24.14 73.46
N ARG A 509 4.32 23.71 73.64
CA ARG A 509 3.55 22.76 74.50
C ARG A 509 2.42 22.26 73.56
N GLY A 510 1.74 21.12 73.66
CA GLY A 510 1.65 19.96 74.57
C GLY A 510 0.41 19.12 74.16
N ALA A 511 0.24 17.88 74.68
CA ALA A 511 -0.90 16.94 74.43
C ALA A 511 -1.17 16.52 72.95
N ALA A 512 -1.12 15.25 72.53
CA ALA A 512 -1.94 14.06 72.89
C ALA A 512 -3.42 14.18 72.42
N ARG A 513 -4.07 13.18 71.79
CA ARG A 513 -3.91 11.71 71.73
C ARG A 513 -4.03 11.17 70.27
N LYS A 514 -3.22 10.19 69.84
CA LYS A 514 -3.53 8.74 69.80
C LYS A 514 -4.91 8.33 69.22
N ASN A 515 -4.96 7.86 67.98
CA ASN A 515 -5.02 6.41 67.67
C ASN A 515 -5.01 6.11 66.15
N SER A 516 -4.23 5.11 65.74
CA SER A 516 -4.40 4.34 64.50
C SER A 516 -5.17 3.04 64.83
N PRO A 517 -5.75 2.28 63.87
CA PRO A 517 -4.90 1.43 63.02
C PRO A 517 -5.43 1.13 61.58
N SER A 518 -4.54 0.58 60.74
CA SER A 518 -4.69 -0.64 59.87
C SER A 518 -6.00 -0.97 59.11
N VAL A 519 -6.06 -1.65 57.93
CA VAL A 519 -5.08 -2.19 56.94
C VAL A 519 -5.86 -2.79 55.73
N CYS A 520 -5.22 -2.95 54.56
CA CYS A 520 -5.57 -3.82 53.40
C CYS A 520 -6.75 -3.54 52.40
N TRP A 521 -6.38 -3.45 51.11
CA TRP A 521 -6.92 -4.08 49.86
C TRP A 521 -8.43 -4.17 49.53
N THR A 522 -8.85 -3.44 48.48
CA THR A 522 -9.52 -3.84 47.17
C THR A 522 -10.38 -5.13 47.03
N PRO A 523 -11.25 -5.27 45.98
CA PRO A 523 -11.87 -4.30 45.02
C PRO A 523 -13.41 -4.49 44.82
N CYS A 524 -14.08 -3.66 43.98
CA CYS A 524 -15.19 -4.04 43.04
C CYS A 524 -15.90 -2.83 42.38
N GLY A 525 -16.70 -3.08 41.31
CA GLY A 525 -17.92 -2.30 40.99
C GLY A 525 -17.94 -1.47 39.68
N ILE A 526 -18.80 -1.86 38.72
CA ILE A 526 -19.19 -1.08 37.51
C ILE A 526 -20.71 -0.78 37.57
N PRO A 527 -21.11 0.50 37.46
CA PRO A 527 -22.22 0.93 36.57
C PRO A 527 -21.97 2.33 35.92
N SER A 528 -22.72 2.85 34.94
CA SER A 528 -23.61 2.30 33.89
C SER A 528 -23.86 3.38 32.80
N CYS A 529 -24.71 3.13 31.79
CA CYS A 529 -25.14 4.04 30.71
C CYS A 529 -26.47 3.52 30.11
N PRO A 530 -27.24 4.23 29.25
CA PRO A 530 -27.50 5.68 29.08
C PRO A 530 -29.04 5.97 28.97
N PRO A 531 -29.49 7.17 28.50
CA PRO A 531 -30.83 7.35 27.91
C PRO A 531 -30.82 7.72 26.40
N ARG A 532 -32.02 7.90 25.79
CA ARG A 532 -32.28 7.87 24.32
C ARG A 532 -32.72 9.21 23.69
N ARG A 533 -32.83 9.22 22.35
CA ARG A 533 -33.37 10.28 21.46
C ARG A 533 -34.84 10.65 21.73
N PRO A 534 -35.33 11.76 21.14
CA PRO A 534 -36.40 11.62 20.13
C PRO A 534 -36.23 12.47 18.84
N SER A 535 -37.12 12.24 17.86
CA SER A 535 -37.44 13.09 16.68
C SER A 535 -38.82 12.62 16.13
N PRO A 536 -39.64 13.40 15.37
CA PRO A 536 -39.42 13.58 13.91
C PRO A 536 -40.15 14.76 13.15
N ARG A 537 -40.03 14.78 11.80
CA ARG A 537 -41.02 15.25 10.76
C ARG A 537 -41.08 16.75 10.30
N PRO A 538 -41.67 17.09 9.10
CA PRO A 538 -41.01 17.97 8.11
C PRO A 538 -41.86 18.99 7.26
N ALA A 539 -41.21 19.72 6.34
CA ALA A 539 -41.75 20.45 5.14
C ALA A 539 -40.61 20.50 4.06
N ALA A 540 -40.75 20.48 2.71
CA ALA A 540 -41.45 21.33 1.71
C ALA A 540 -40.76 22.72 1.46
N SER A 541 -40.61 23.29 0.23
CA SER A 541 -40.78 22.84 -1.19
C SER A 541 -40.27 23.93 -2.20
N VAL A 542 -40.50 23.79 -3.54
CA VAL A 542 -40.38 24.84 -4.63
C VAL A 542 -38.93 25.25 -5.07
N SER A 543 -38.64 25.92 -6.20
CA SER A 543 -38.87 25.59 -7.65
C SER A 543 -37.89 26.38 -8.58
N CYS A 544 -38.09 26.36 -9.91
CA CYS A 544 -37.16 26.75 -11.00
C CYS A 544 -36.91 28.27 -11.25
N ARG A 545 -35.79 28.63 -11.92
CA ARG A 545 -35.74 29.45 -13.18
C ARG A 545 -34.32 29.66 -13.79
N THR A 546 -34.32 30.04 -15.07
CA THR A 546 -33.23 30.48 -16.00
C THR A 546 -33.84 31.62 -16.90
N PRO A 547 -33.20 32.21 -17.95
CA PRO A 547 -31.84 32.13 -18.53
C PRO A 547 -31.13 33.53 -18.36
N PRO A 548 -30.53 34.31 -19.31
CA PRO A 548 -30.16 34.19 -20.74
C PRO A 548 -28.65 34.48 -21.06
N GLU A 549 -28.33 34.77 -22.32
CA GLU A 549 -27.03 35.26 -22.87
C GLU A 549 -27.12 36.75 -23.29
N PRO A 550 -26.08 37.35 -23.93
CA PRO A 550 -26.18 37.50 -25.40
C PRO A 550 -24.86 37.39 -26.22
N HIS A 551 -25.06 37.41 -27.56
CA HIS A 551 -24.18 37.50 -28.74
C HIS A 551 -22.78 38.17 -28.60
N GLY A 552 -21.77 37.94 -29.46
CA GLY A 552 -21.66 37.08 -30.66
C GLY A 552 -21.08 37.82 -31.89
N CYS A 553 -20.08 37.26 -32.62
CA CYS A 553 -19.56 37.83 -33.88
C CYS A 553 -18.83 36.82 -34.79
N ARG A 554 -18.78 37.08 -36.11
CA ARG A 554 -18.07 36.28 -37.15
C ARG A 554 -16.65 36.82 -37.39
N TRP A 555 -15.73 36.00 -37.93
CA TRP A 555 -14.79 36.35 -39.03
C TRP A 555 -14.20 35.09 -39.70
N SER A 556 -13.74 35.23 -40.95
CA SER A 556 -13.10 34.26 -41.88
C SER A 556 -12.68 35.07 -43.13
N PRO A 557 -11.69 34.70 -44.00
CA PRO A 557 -11.49 33.33 -44.55
C PRO A 557 -10.05 32.93 -45.01
N ARG A 558 -9.92 31.80 -45.73
CA ARG A 558 -8.77 31.33 -46.58
C ARG A 558 -7.49 30.94 -45.79
N SER A 559 -6.55 30.12 -46.30
CA SER A 559 -6.38 29.45 -47.61
C SER A 559 -5.84 28.00 -47.48
N SER A 560 -5.88 27.24 -48.59
CA SER A 560 -5.34 25.87 -48.76
C SER A 560 -4.01 25.90 -49.56
N PRO A 561 -3.45 24.76 -50.05
CA PRO A 561 -2.96 23.53 -49.39
C PRO A 561 -1.45 23.28 -49.71
N LEU A 562 -0.85 22.14 -49.29
CA LEU A 562 0.19 21.40 -50.06
C LEU A 562 0.56 20.02 -49.45
N ARG A 563 1.26 19.20 -50.25
CA ARG A 563 1.77 17.81 -50.05
C ARG A 563 2.87 17.55 -51.11
N PRO A 564 3.63 16.41 -51.10
CA PRO A 564 4.22 15.65 -50.00
C PRO A 564 5.70 15.24 -50.28
N GLY A 565 6.37 14.56 -49.34
CA GLY A 565 7.61 13.77 -49.59
C GLY A 565 8.69 13.92 -48.51
N SER A 566 9.69 13.03 -48.39
CA SER A 566 9.83 11.66 -48.94
C SER A 566 11.03 10.93 -48.31
N ILE A 567 10.97 9.59 -48.23
CA ILE A 567 12.12 8.65 -48.08
C ILE A 567 12.78 8.59 -46.67
N CYS A 568 13.36 7.42 -46.40
CA CYS A 568 14.07 6.98 -45.18
C CYS A 568 15.38 6.30 -45.63
N PRO A 569 16.42 6.16 -44.76
CA PRO A 569 16.66 4.78 -44.32
C PRO A 569 17.23 4.60 -42.89
N THR A 570 17.03 3.37 -42.43
CA THR A 570 17.51 2.66 -41.24
C THR A 570 18.98 2.84 -40.82
N GLN A 571 19.24 2.69 -39.50
CA GLN A 571 20.42 1.98 -38.98
C GLN A 571 20.01 0.89 -37.98
N ARG A 572 20.91 -0.06 -37.68
CA ARG A 572 20.63 -1.33 -36.95
C ARG A 572 21.20 -1.36 -35.53
N LEU A 573 20.64 -2.24 -34.68
CA LEU A 573 21.15 -2.58 -33.35
C LEU A 573 21.97 -3.90 -33.37
N PRO A 574 23.05 -4.04 -32.57
CA PRO A 574 23.74 -5.30 -32.33
C PRO A 574 23.07 -6.19 -31.25
N PRO A 575 23.41 -7.50 -31.16
CA PRO A 575 22.68 -8.49 -30.35
C PRO A 575 23.24 -8.71 -28.92
N ARG A 576 22.59 -9.62 -28.18
CA ARG A 576 22.90 -10.02 -26.78
C ARG A 576 23.87 -11.21 -26.70
N LEU A 577 24.50 -11.38 -25.55
CA LEU A 577 25.27 -12.58 -25.13
C LEU A 577 24.52 -13.40 -24.06
N SER A 578 24.91 -14.67 -23.89
CA SER A 578 24.25 -15.68 -23.04
C SER A 578 25.11 -16.12 -21.84
N PRO A 579 24.51 -16.60 -20.73
CA PRO A 579 25.24 -17.14 -19.58
C PRO A 579 25.53 -18.66 -19.69
N PRO A 580 26.57 -19.19 -19.02
CA PRO A 580 26.90 -20.62 -18.94
C PRO A 580 26.15 -21.37 -17.82
N GLN A 581 26.40 -22.69 -17.71
CA GLN A 581 25.59 -23.67 -16.97
C GLN A 581 26.12 -24.08 -15.57
N SER A 582 25.33 -24.90 -14.88
CA SER A 582 25.45 -25.39 -13.51
C SER A 582 26.34 -26.63 -13.31
N PHE A 583 26.77 -26.89 -12.07
CA PHE A 583 27.18 -28.22 -11.58
C PHE A 583 26.53 -28.55 -10.21
N SER A 584 26.53 -29.83 -9.84
CA SER A 584 25.67 -30.42 -8.80
C SER A 584 26.42 -31.31 -7.79
N ALA A 585 25.97 -31.34 -6.53
CA ALA A 585 26.30 -32.40 -5.56
C ALA A 585 25.20 -32.54 -4.49
N SER A 586 25.05 -33.74 -3.91
CA SER A 586 24.11 -34.05 -2.81
C SER A 586 24.75 -35.13 -1.87
N PRO A 587 24.08 -35.74 -0.86
CA PRO A 587 24.44 -35.48 0.53
C PRO A 587 24.81 -36.72 1.38
N CYS A 588 25.32 -36.51 2.61
CA CYS A 588 25.50 -37.56 3.63
C CYS A 588 25.32 -37.06 5.09
N GLN A 589 25.05 -38.00 6.00
CA GLN A 589 24.86 -37.93 7.47
C GLN A 589 25.10 -39.36 8.06
N PRO A 590 24.98 -39.67 9.39
CA PRO A 590 24.80 -38.85 10.62
C PRO A 590 25.80 -39.21 11.77
N GLY A 591 25.58 -38.69 13.00
CA GLY A 591 26.12 -39.20 14.28
C GLY A 591 27.03 -38.24 15.08
N THR A 592 27.18 -38.32 16.42
CA THR A 592 26.42 -39.02 17.49
C THR A 592 26.80 -38.47 18.89
N SER A 593 25.94 -38.70 19.90
CA SER A 593 26.22 -38.74 21.36
C SER A 593 26.60 -37.48 22.20
N LEU A 594 26.16 -37.55 23.46
CA LEU A 594 26.32 -36.68 24.65
C LEU A 594 27.57 -37.09 25.49
N PRO A 595 28.01 -36.47 26.63
CA PRO A 595 27.19 -35.97 27.75
C PRO A 595 27.70 -34.74 28.57
N GLN A 596 27.14 -34.56 29.77
CA GLN A 596 27.25 -33.41 30.69
C GLN A 596 28.26 -33.63 31.84
N THR A 597 28.68 -32.53 32.49
CA THR A 597 29.16 -32.56 33.89
C THR A 597 28.68 -31.32 34.65
N ARG A 598 28.29 -31.47 35.93
CA ARG A 598 27.92 -30.38 36.87
C ARG A 598 29.09 -30.03 37.79
N LEU A 599 29.14 -28.79 38.29
CA LEU A 599 29.73 -28.49 39.61
C LEU A 599 29.06 -27.25 40.27
N PHE A 600 29.41 -26.95 41.51
CA PHE A 600 28.50 -26.40 42.53
C PHE A 600 29.19 -25.39 43.49
N ILE A 601 28.40 -24.77 44.37
CA ILE A 601 28.75 -24.25 45.72
C ILE A 601 29.34 -22.82 45.89
N ALA A 602 29.09 -22.27 47.09
CA ALA A 602 29.71 -21.14 47.80
C ALA A 602 29.27 -19.69 47.49
N SER A 603 28.44 -19.20 48.41
CA SER A 603 28.11 -17.80 48.68
C SER A 603 29.21 -17.07 49.47
N GLY A 604 29.17 -15.73 49.47
CA GLY A 604 29.93 -14.89 50.39
C GLY A 604 29.31 -13.49 50.53
N ARG A 605 29.02 -13.04 51.76
CA ARG A 605 28.53 -11.68 52.06
C ARG A 605 29.66 -10.79 52.60
N ALA A 606 29.72 -9.54 52.14
CA ALA A 606 30.50 -8.46 52.77
C ALA A 606 29.79 -7.11 52.52
N SER A 607 29.98 -6.13 53.41
CA SER A 607 29.11 -4.96 53.54
C SER A 607 29.81 -3.59 53.47
N CYS A 608 29.07 -2.58 52.99
CA CYS A 608 29.38 -1.14 53.05
C CYS A 608 30.59 -0.60 52.25
N PRO A 609 30.73 0.73 52.08
CA PRO A 609 29.69 1.77 52.03
C PRO A 609 29.70 2.61 50.73
N LEU A 610 28.72 3.52 50.66
CA LEU A 610 28.65 4.80 49.93
C LEU A 610 29.42 4.96 48.61
N ARG A 611 28.70 5.24 47.51
CA ARG A 611 29.15 6.07 46.38
C ARG A 611 27.95 6.64 45.62
N GLU A 612 28.23 7.69 44.85
CA GLU A 612 27.26 8.41 44.02
C GLU A 612 26.51 7.48 43.06
N ARG A 613 25.19 7.69 42.93
CA ARG A 613 24.35 6.96 41.97
C ARG A 613 24.19 7.80 40.70
N VAL A 614 24.58 7.23 39.56
CA VAL A 614 24.08 7.68 38.26
C VAL A 614 22.72 6.99 38.06
N CYS A 615 21.64 7.77 37.90
CA CYS A 615 20.31 7.23 37.64
C CYS A 615 20.27 6.48 36.30
N ALA A 616 19.34 5.53 36.19
CA ALA A 616 19.33 4.57 35.09
C ALA A 616 19.16 5.24 33.71
N ILE A 617 20.03 4.84 32.78
CA ILE A 617 19.81 4.99 31.33
C ILE A 617 19.31 3.64 30.85
N ASP A 618 18.22 3.63 30.09
CA ASP A 618 17.67 2.42 29.50
C ASP A 618 18.47 2.00 28.26
N TRP A 619 19.61 1.32 28.50
CA TRP A 619 20.52 0.88 27.44
C TRP A 619 19.90 -0.16 26.49
N ALA A 620 18.84 -0.86 26.90
CA ALA A 620 18.20 -1.89 26.07
C ALA A 620 17.49 -1.28 24.84
N ARG A 621 17.03 -0.04 24.94
CA ARG A 621 16.46 0.71 23.80
C ARG A 621 17.50 1.21 22.79
N VAL A 622 18.77 1.36 23.18
CA VAL A 622 19.81 1.95 22.32
C VAL A 622 20.55 0.90 21.48
N PHE A 623 20.61 -0.35 21.96
CA PHE A 623 21.37 -1.43 21.31
C PHE A 623 20.57 -2.74 21.14
N GLY A 624 19.28 -2.74 21.52
CA GLY A 624 18.45 -3.95 21.54
C GLY A 624 18.73 -4.88 22.73
N PRO A 625 17.89 -5.90 22.94
CA PRO A 625 18.19 -6.96 23.89
C PRO A 625 19.32 -7.86 23.36
N PRO A 626 20.35 -8.20 24.17
CA PRO A 626 21.36 -9.16 23.75
C PRO A 626 20.74 -10.56 23.67
N ASN A 627 20.66 -11.13 22.48
CA ASN A 627 20.34 -12.55 22.29
C ASN A 627 21.48 -13.39 22.88
N LEU A 628 21.27 -13.90 24.11
CA LEU A 628 22.24 -14.73 24.83
C LEU A 628 22.17 -16.22 24.47
N GLU A 629 21.25 -16.61 23.59
CA GLU A 629 21.26 -17.93 22.96
C GLU A 629 22.06 -17.89 21.65
N ARG A 630 22.90 -18.92 21.42
CA ARG A 630 23.84 -19.08 20.29
C ARG A 630 25.09 -18.19 20.30
N LEU A 631 25.85 -18.26 21.39
CA LEU A 631 27.32 -18.19 21.32
C LEU A 631 27.92 -19.61 21.43
N ASP A 632 27.68 -20.43 20.41
CA ASP A 632 28.42 -21.69 20.24
C ASP A 632 29.88 -21.37 19.87
N ARG A 633 30.83 -21.87 20.68
CA ARG A 633 32.26 -21.54 20.57
C ARG A 633 33.02 -22.55 19.72
N THR A 634 32.53 -22.90 18.53
CA THR A 634 33.27 -23.76 17.59
C THR A 634 33.26 -23.22 16.15
N ARG A 635 34.39 -23.44 15.47
CA ARG A 635 34.62 -23.27 14.00
C ARG A 635 34.50 -21.84 13.43
N LEU A 636 35.55 -21.04 13.66
CA LEU A 636 36.10 -20.20 12.60
C LEU A 636 37.03 -21.06 11.72
N PRO A 637 36.86 -21.03 10.39
CA PRO A 637 37.97 -21.17 9.45
C PRO A 637 38.19 -19.84 8.72
N TRP A 638 39.39 -19.25 8.88
CA TRP A 638 39.85 -18.20 7.98
C TRP A 638 40.26 -18.82 6.65
N GLN A 639 39.74 -18.31 5.52
CA GLN A 639 40.45 -18.35 4.25
C GLN A 639 40.05 -17.19 3.36
N LEU A 640 41.05 -16.44 2.88
CA LEU A 640 40.92 -15.36 1.91
C LEU A 640 41.13 -15.91 0.51
N ARG A 641 40.16 -15.70 -0.38
CA ARG A 641 40.31 -15.58 -1.84
C ARG A 641 39.23 -14.62 -2.36
#